data_AF-A0A5C5VS77-F1
#
_entry.id   AF-A0A5C5VS77-F1
#
_cell.length_a   1.000
_cell.length_b   1.000
_cell.length_c   1.000
_cell.angle_alpha   90.00
_cell.angle_beta   90.00
_cell.angle_gamma   90.00
#
_symmetry.space_group_name_H-M   'P 1'
#
loop_
_entity.id
_entity.type
_entity.pdbx_description
1 polymer ?
#
loop_
_entity_poly.entity_id
_entity_poly.type
_entity_poly.pdbx_seq_one_letter_code
_entity_poly.pdbx_strand_id
1 'polypeptide(L)'
;MKRRHSCLLLACVLSAAEAFAGGPLREAESDNQRFTLHISPGTRRGDNSGCSAKLLEGGRKRWERGLVNDTAPVAAAISDDGKFVVTLDEFRRGGARNPIVIYGERGQLLRHFVLSDILRRDEWKRVRKGKRSIDWLENAEYAFQEQPPEFQLDLSWGRTVRIDLKTLQIIREKGDEREYSAGAPPEFSAILDAAADGGAPPDLKPAAKLTPEQMAALIEQIRAEDPEFNAAGLSAEELLAAAAELDIEFADAALREGKPNVGDAKAAASPSPAAGAPAGETEPGLAWENGLDAAAADAIAAVTPPPPDPAAPVNYVQWANELGVVEGPDAKPFYDAAVAAFVQYEGNQELFDAAMKSDPAALASPEITNWLAANQNALGQWEAGAALDRKGWHFESGDGSLIGVLLPQLGSLRQIAKAAVIEAHALEQQGRFDDAIDTYVTALRAGAHSGQGPTLIENLVGVAVQNLATEQILDLASRPEADQIDFAVLSQKLEASFIATRPMAETVQFERAAFMDTIQRLYTVNPSTGQYTADMSKAREFMEFVNAGSDGSAIKQLGNLWTLANTSFEDHVAAGNEFYDALSGAMAKPYVEGRDDFAAIDQRLEGPRLNPLLRVLAPSLSRAAYLNARHDANTRASMLVTNILAYRQQHGRLPDSLDAFAGRRFVDDPVAGSRFVYHVTEDGRFTLYSMGKDGVDNGGVHDPKAETNDYLFWPRPTKK
;
A
#
# COMPACT_ATOMS: atom_id res chain seq x y z
N MET A 1 -48.17 -38.47 0.49
CA MET A 1 -46.98 -39.22 0.95
C MET A 1 -45.93 -39.22 -0.16
N LYS A 2 -44.95 -38.30 -0.11
CA LYS A 2 -43.78 -38.31 -0.99
C LYS A 2 -42.54 -38.18 -0.10
N ARG A 3 -41.72 -39.23 -0.09
CA ARG A 3 -40.40 -39.26 0.54
C ARG A 3 -39.46 -38.40 -0.30
N ARG A 4 -38.86 -37.36 0.29
CA ARG A 4 -37.64 -36.73 -0.22
C ARG A 4 -36.46 -37.52 0.34
N HIS A 5 -35.59 -37.98 -0.56
CA HIS A 5 -34.32 -38.61 -0.20
C HIS A 5 -33.35 -37.50 0.17
N SER A 6 -32.86 -37.54 1.41
CA SER A 6 -31.72 -36.74 1.88
C SER A 6 -30.46 -37.27 1.22
N CYS A 7 -29.77 -36.43 0.44
CA CYS A 7 -28.35 -36.59 0.21
C CYS A 7 -27.65 -36.06 1.47
N LEU A 8 -27.21 -36.97 2.34
CA LEU A 8 -26.24 -36.65 3.39
C LEU A 8 -24.91 -36.33 2.71
N LEU A 9 -24.57 -35.05 2.60
CA LEU A 9 -23.18 -34.62 2.60
C LEU A 9 -22.70 -34.79 4.05
N LEU A 10 -21.70 -35.64 4.24
CA LEU A 10 -21.11 -35.93 5.54
C LEU A 10 -20.20 -34.75 5.89
N ALA A 11 -20.76 -33.65 6.41
CA ALA A 11 -19.97 -32.59 7.02
C ALA A 11 -19.44 -33.13 8.35
N CYS A 12 -18.11 -33.16 8.54
CA CYS A 12 -17.54 -33.42 9.85
C CYS A 12 -17.81 -32.20 10.71
N VAL A 13 -18.72 -32.35 11.67
CA VAL A 13 -19.09 -31.27 12.57
C VAL A 13 -18.07 -31.21 13.71
N LEU A 14 -17.25 -30.16 13.72
CA LEU A 14 -16.32 -29.88 14.81
C LEU A 14 -17.05 -29.14 15.94
N SER A 15 -16.92 -29.62 17.17
CA SER A 15 -17.48 -28.97 18.36
C SER A 15 -16.45 -28.04 19.01
N ALA A 16 -16.82 -26.79 19.26
CA ALA A 16 -15.99 -25.85 20.02
C ALA A 16 -15.78 -26.27 21.49
N ALA A 17 -16.54 -27.24 22.01
CA ALA A 17 -16.47 -27.69 23.40
C ALA A 17 -15.15 -28.40 23.76
N GLU A 18 -14.47 -29.03 22.79
CA GLU A 18 -13.16 -29.66 23.04
C GLU A 18 -12.01 -28.64 23.17
N ALA A 19 -12.20 -27.40 22.68
CA ALA A 19 -11.17 -26.37 22.65
C ALA A 19 -10.99 -25.59 23.96
N PHE A 20 -12.01 -25.53 24.82
CA PHE A 20 -11.96 -24.70 26.04
C PHE A 20 -11.22 -25.34 27.23
N ALA A 21 -10.91 -26.65 27.17
CA ALA A 21 -10.26 -27.38 28.27
C ALA A 21 -8.72 -27.55 28.12
N GLY A 22 -8.16 -27.18 26.95
CA GLY A 22 -6.75 -27.36 26.60
C GLY A 22 -5.91 -26.08 26.64
N GLY A 23 -4.60 -26.21 26.41
CA GLY A 23 -3.72 -25.08 26.11
C GLY A 23 -4.09 -24.39 24.78
N PRO A 24 -3.39 -23.30 24.38
CA PRO A 24 -3.67 -22.62 23.12
C PRO A 24 -3.60 -23.58 21.93
N LEU A 25 -4.50 -23.40 20.95
CA LEU A 25 -4.55 -24.25 19.75
C LEU A 25 -3.21 -24.24 19.03
N ARG A 26 -2.70 -25.43 18.69
CA ARG A 26 -1.42 -25.60 17.99
C ARG A 26 -1.57 -26.21 16.61
N GLU A 27 -2.69 -26.85 16.34
CA GLU A 27 -2.90 -27.57 15.10
C GLU A 27 -4.39 -27.69 14.80
N ALA A 28 -4.75 -27.62 13.51
CA ALA A 28 -6.06 -27.96 12.99
C ALA A 28 -5.88 -28.68 11.64
N GLU A 29 -6.80 -29.58 11.30
CA GLU A 29 -6.78 -30.34 10.04
C GLU A 29 -8.07 -30.11 9.25
N SER A 30 -8.00 -30.19 7.93
CA SER A 30 -9.19 -30.22 7.07
C SER A 30 -9.92 -31.56 7.24
N ASP A 31 -11.21 -31.61 6.90
CA ASP A 31 -12.04 -32.80 7.05
C ASP A 31 -11.49 -33.99 6.26
N ASN A 32 -10.96 -33.73 5.07
CA ASN A 32 -10.29 -34.72 4.23
C ASN A 32 -8.83 -35.03 4.64
N GLN A 33 -8.32 -34.44 5.72
CA GLN A 33 -6.95 -34.58 6.24
C GLN A 33 -5.83 -34.24 5.24
N ARG A 34 -6.15 -33.55 4.14
CA ARG A 34 -5.16 -33.14 3.14
C ARG A 34 -4.36 -31.93 3.60
N PHE A 35 -4.97 -31.07 4.41
CA PHE A 35 -4.38 -29.83 4.88
C PHE A 35 -4.25 -29.81 6.40
N THR A 36 -3.11 -29.32 6.87
CA THR A 36 -2.82 -29.15 8.31
C THR A 36 -2.36 -27.73 8.55
N LEU A 37 -3.02 -27.02 9.46
CA LEU A 37 -2.64 -25.69 9.91
C LEU A 37 -1.88 -25.83 11.23
N HIS A 38 -0.56 -25.65 11.21
CA HIS A 38 0.22 -25.53 12.44
C HIS A 38 0.19 -24.10 12.94
N ILE A 39 -0.22 -23.91 14.18
CA ILE A 39 -0.32 -22.62 14.86
C ILE A 39 0.80 -22.55 15.88
N SER A 40 1.58 -21.48 15.81
CA SER A 40 2.54 -21.10 16.83
C SER A 40 1.92 -20.00 17.67
N PRO A 41 1.44 -20.31 18.89
CA PRO A 41 0.80 -19.33 19.74
C PRO A 41 1.76 -18.20 20.09
N GLY A 42 1.27 -16.97 20.09
CA GLY A 42 2.05 -15.82 20.51
C GLY A 42 2.45 -15.94 21.98
N THR A 43 3.70 -15.58 22.31
CA THR A 43 4.20 -15.63 23.70
C THR A 43 4.31 -14.23 24.30
N ARG A 44 3.98 -14.08 25.59
CA ARG A 44 4.15 -12.80 26.33
C ARG A 44 5.60 -12.51 26.74
N ARG A 45 6.59 -13.20 26.17
CA ARG A 45 8.00 -13.14 26.60
C ARG A 45 8.91 -12.70 25.46
N GLY A 46 9.10 -11.39 25.32
CA GLY A 46 10.35 -10.77 24.88
C GLY A 46 10.88 -11.03 23.47
N ASP A 47 10.32 -11.96 22.71
CA ASP A 47 10.44 -11.98 21.25
C ASP A 47 9.14 -11.46 20.64
N ASN A 48 9.27 -10.72 19.55
CA ASN A 48 8.19 -10.02 18.88
C ASN A 48 7.33 -10.99 18.04
N SER A 49 6.98 -12.17 18.58
CA SER A 49 6.22 -13.20 17.87
C SER A 49 4.74 -13.18 18.26
N GLY A 50 3.94 -12.42 17.52
CA GLY A 50 2.48 -12.59 17.51
C GLY A 50 2.09 -14.01 17.07
N CYS A 51 0.83 -14.41 17.26
CA CYS A 51 0.39 -15.73 16.80
C CYS A 51 0.67 -15.87 15.30
N SER A 52 1.32 -16.95 14.91
CA SER A 52 1.57 -17.25 13.49
C SER A 52 1.01 -18.61 13.14
N ALA A 53 0.71 -18.80 11.87
CA ALA A 53 0.27 -20.09 11.38
C ALA A 53 0.92 -20.43 10.06
N LYS A 54 1.06 -21.74 9.85
CA LYS A 54 1.65 -22.37 8.67
C LYS A 54 0.68 -23.42 8.15
N LEU A 55 0.14 -23.20 6.96
CA LEU A 55 -0.70 -24.18 6.30
C LEU A 55 0.17 -25.11 5.45
N LEU A 56 -0.01 -26.41 5.67
CA LEU A 56 0.64 -27.48 4.93
C LEU A 56 -0.37 -28.25 4.09
N GLU A 57 0.04 -28.69 2.90
CA GLU A 57 -0.68 -29.65 2.06
C GLU A 57 0.21 -30.88 1.88
N GLY A 58 -0.19 -32.03 2.43
CA GLY A 58 0.64 -33.26 2.39
C GLY A 58 2.07 -33.03 2.90
N GLY A 59 2.24 -32.17 3.91
CA GLY A 59 3.55 -31.79 4.49
C GLY A 59 4.31 -30.69 3.76
N ARG A 60 3.84 -30.20 2.61
CA ARG A 60 4.46 -29.06 1.89
C ARG A 60 3.81 -27.74 2.30
N LYS A 61 4.63 -26.72 2.59
CA LYS A 61 4.14 -25.39 2.97
C LYS A 61 3.39 -24.72 1.81
N ARG A 62 2.12 -24.39 2.04
CA ARG A 62 1.30 -23.54 1.15
C ARG A 62 1.53 -22.07 1.46
N TRP A 63 1.48 -21.71 2.74
CA TRP A 63 1.81 -20.36 3.21
C TRP A 63 2.16 -20.37 4.71
N GLU A 64 2.75 -19.27 5.16
CA GLU A 64 3.05 -18.99 6.57
C GLU A 64 2.93 -17.49 6.80
N ARG A 65 2.24 -17.10 7.87
CA ARG A 65 2.02 -15.70 8.23
C ARG A 65 1.74 -15.50 9.72
N GLY A 66 1.87 -14.26 10.18
CA GLY A 66 1.24 -13.80 11.42
C GLY A 66 -0.28 -13.75 11.26
N LEU A 67 -1.02 -14.39 12.16
CA LEU A 67 -2.47 -14.30 12.25
C LEU A 67 -2.88 -12.98 12.90
N VAL A 68 -4.14 -12.57 12.68
CA VAL A 68 -4.79 -11.47 13.41
C VAL A 68 -4.98 -11.82 14.89
N ASN A 69 -5.01 -13.12 15.22
CA ASN A 69 -5.03 -13.58 16.60
C ASN A 69 -3.72 -13.20 17.31
N ASP A 70 -3.81 -12.72 18.55
CA ASP A 70 -2.62 -12.32 19.33
C ASP A 70 -1.96 -13.53 20.00
N THR A 71 -2.78 -14.44 20.55
CA THR A 71 -2.32 -15.58 21.34
C THR A 71 -2.51 -16.86 20.56
N ALA A 72 -3.74 -17.27 20.29
CA ALA A 72 -4.09 -18.39 19.43
C ALA A 72 -5.61 -18.35 19.25
N PRO A 73 -6.14 -18.78 18.10
CA PRO A 73 -7.57 -18.96 18.00
C PRO A 73 -8.05 -20.08 18.93
N VAL A 74 -9.31 -20.00 19.34
CA VAL A 74 -9.93 -21.09 20.12
C VAL A 74 -10.16 -22.29 19.20
N ALA A 75 -10.62 -22.04 17.98
CA ALA A 75 -10.83 -23.06 16.96
C ALA A 75 -10.35 -22.55 15.59
N ALA A 76 -10.01 -23.47 14.69
CA ALA A 76 -9.70 -23.14 13.31
C ALA A 76 -10.25 -24.23 12.38
N ALA A 77 -10.74 -23.82 11.23
CA ALA A 77 -11.28 -24.70 10.19
C ALA A 77 -10.55 -24.44 8.87
N ILE A 78 -10.34 -25.49 8.09
CA ILE A 78 -9.68 -25.42 6.77
C ILE A 78 -10.64 -26.03 5.75
N SER A 79 -10.89 -25.35 4.63
CA SER A 79 -11.70 -25.93 3.56
C SER A 79 -10.97 -27.12 2.93
N ASP A 80 -11.72 -28.10 2.45
CA ASP A 80 -11.14 -29.34 1.88
C ASP A 80 -10.34 -29.13 0.59
N ASP A 81 -10.48 -27.97 -0.05
CA ASP A 81 -9.66 -27.52 -1.18
C ASP A 81 -8.47 -26.64 -0.75
N GLY A 82 -8.34 -26.32 0.54
CA GLY A 82 -7.28 -25.50 1.12
C GLY A 82 -7.34 -24.02 0.75
N LYS A 83 -8.43 -23.55 0.13
CA LYS A 83 -8.59 -22.16 -0.29
C LYS A 83 -8.94 -21.22 0.85
N PHE A 84 -9.59 -21.74 1.90
CA PHE A 84 -10.04 -20.94 3.02
C PHE A 84 -9.56 -21.52 4.34
N VAL A 85 -9.08 -20.63 5.20
CA VAL A 85 -8.87 -20.93 6.62
C VAL A 85 -9.69 -19.95 7.43
N VAL A 86 -10.54 -20.46 8.31
CA VAL A 86 -11.34 -19.66 9.22
C VAL A 86 -10.81 -19.88 10.63
N THR A 87 -10.40 -18.80 11.30
CA THR A 87 -10.09 -18.86 12.73
C THR A 87 -11.26 -18.30 13.53
N LEU A 88 -11.56 -18.99 14.62
CA LEU A 88 -12.68 -18.70 15.51
C LEU A 88 -12.15 -18.33 16.88
N ASP A 89 -12.52 -17.13 17.29
CA ASP A 89 -12.30 -16.59 18.61
C ASP A 89 -10.81 -16.41 19.01
N GLU A 90 -10.54 -15.85 20.19
CA GLU A 90 -9.20 -15.64 20.76
C GLU A 90 -9.08 -16.34 22.12
N PHE A 91 -8.05 -17.17 22.26
CA PHE A 91 -7.81 -17.94 23.48
C PHE A 91 -7.69 -17.00 24.70
N ARG A 92 -8.53 -17.27 25.73
CA ARG A 92 -8.70 -16.48 26.99
C ARG A 92 -9.31 -15.08 26.86
N ARG A 93 -9.46 -14.53 25.65
CA ARG A 93 -10.12 -13.23 25.43
C ARG A 93 -11.54 -13.37 24.87
N GLY A 94 -11.89 -14.51 24.27
CA GLY A 94 -13.24 -14.73 23.75
C GLY A 94 -13.61 -13.72 22.65
N GLY A 95 -14.89 -13.70 22.26
CA GLY A 95 -15.42 -12.98 21.09
C GLY A 95 -15.30 -11.46 21.16
N ALA A 96 -14.51 -10.93 22.09
CA ALA A 96 -14.25 -9.51 22.21
C ALA A 96 -13.32 -8.98 21.11
N ARG A 97 -12.44 -9.82 20.52
CA ARG A 97 -11.44 -9.39 19.51
C ARG A 97 -11.65 -9.97 18.13
N ASN A 98 -11.43 -11.28 18.03
CA ASN A 98 -11.30 -11.99 16.77
C ASN A 98 -12.37 -13.09 16.65
N PRO A 99 -13.68 -12.76 16.66
CA PRO A 99 -14.74 -13.77 16.63
C PRO A 99 -14.63 -14.71 15.43
N ILE A 100 -14.52 -14.14 14.23
CA ILE A 100 -14.34 -14.89 12.98
C ILE A 100 -13.37 -14.13 12.10
N VAL A 101 -12.28 -14.77 11.70
CA VAL A 101 -11.31 -14.24 10.73
C VAL A 101 -11.14 -15.23 9.59
N ILE A 102 -11.22 -14.74 8.36
CA ILE A 102 -11.16 -15.55 7.14
C ILE A 102 -9.88 -15.20 6.38
N TYR A 103 -9.11 -16.23 6.07
CA TYR A 103 -7.89 -16.16 5.27
C TYR A 103 -8.07 -16.92 3.96
N GLY A 104 -7.43 -16.42 2.91
CA GLY A 104 -7.46 -17.00 1.57
C GLY A 104 -6.32 -17.98 1.30
N GLU A 105 -6.27 -18.48 0.06
CA GLU A 105 -5.39 -19.57 -0.37
C GLU A 105 -3.89 -19.29 -0.19
N ARG A 106 -3.47 -18.01 -0.15
CA ARG A 106 -2.07 -17.59 0.09
C ARG A 106 -1.85 -17.04 1.51
N GLY A 107 -2.82 -17.26 2.40
CA GLY A 107 -2.83 -16.73 3.75
C GLY A 107 -3.27 -15.27 3.82
N GLN A 108 -3.59 -14.57 2.73
CA GLN A 108 -4.05 -13.17 2.80
C GLN A 108 -5.30 -13.04 3.66
N LEU A 109 -5.42 -11.94 4.41
CA LEU A 109 -6.61 -11.66 5.21
C LEU A 109 -7.74 -11.26 4.24
N LEU A 110 -8.81 -12.02 4.22
CA LEU A 110 -9.98 -11.76 3.36
C LEU A 110 -11.05 -10.97 4.11
N ARG A 111 -11.34 -11.37 5.35
CA ARG A 111 -12.38 -10.73 6.16
C ARG A 111 -12.13 -10.92 7.65
N HIS A 112 -12.53 -9.93 8.43
CA HIS A 112 -12.61 -10.00 9.89
C HIS A 112 -14.00 -9.53 10.28
N PHE A 113 -14.74 -10.38 11.00
CA PHE A 113 -16.06 -10.05 11.53
C PHE A 113 -15.97 -9.76 13.02
N VAL A 114 -16.62 -8.69 13.46
CA VAL A 114 -16.84 -8.40 14.88
C VAL A 114 -18.17 -9.00 15.35
N LEU A 115 -18.38 -9.14 16.65
CA LEU A 115 -19.60 -9.79 17.17
C LEU A 115 -20.88 -9.07 16.77
N SER A 116 -20.84 -7.75 16.58
CA SER A 116 -21.99 -6.98 16.10
C SER A 116 -22.36 -7.27 14.64
N ASP A 117 -21.43 -7.81 13.85
CA ASP A 117 -21.75 -8.29 12.49
C ASP A 117 -22.54 -9.60 12.55
N ILE A 118 -22.29 -10.41 13.59
CA ILE A 118 -22.72 -11.80 13.71
C ILE A 118 -24.03 -11.92 14.51
N LEU A 119 -24.14 -11.18 15.62
CA LEU A 119 -25.23 -11.29 16.59
C LEU A 119 -26.31 -10.23 16.36
N ARG A 120 -27.58 -10.66 16.43
CA ARG A 120 -28.73 -9.76 16.46
C ARG A 120 -28.88 -9.11 17.82
N ARG A 121 -29.58 -7.98 17.87
CA ARG A 121 -29.82 -7.22 19.10
C ARG A 121 -30.36 -8.07 20.27
N ASP A 122 -31.28 -8.99 20.01
CA ASP A 122 -31.90 -9.82 21.05
C ASP A 122 -31.08 -11.07 21.40
N GLU A 123 -30.02 -11.37 20.65
CA GLU A 123 -29.13 -12.51 20.86
C GLU A 123 -28.01 -12.20 21.86
N TRP A 124 -27.68 -10.94 22.07
CA TRP A 124 -26.70 -10.51 23.07
C TRP A 124 -27.00 -11.00 24.50
N LYS A 125 -28.28 -11.19 24.84
CA LYS A 125 -28.70 -11.76 26.15
C LYS A 125 -28.31 -13.24 26.32
N ARG A 126 -27.98 -13.92 25.23
CA ARG A 126 -27.59 -15.35 25.20
C ARG A 126 -26.07 -15.53 25.30
N VAL A 127 -25.32 -14.44 25.12
CA VAL A 127 -23.87 -14.39 25.28
C VAL A 127 -23.51 -14.23 26.75
N ARG A 128 -22.49 -14.96 27.21
CA ARG A 128 -22.03 -14.88 28.60
C ARG A 128 -20.87 -13.91 28.72
N LYS A 129 -21.04 -12.93 29.62
CA LYS A 129 -20.02 -11.92 29.92
C LYS A 129 -19.06 -12.42 31.00
N GLY A 130 -17.79 -12.56 30.65
CA GLY A 130 -16.68 -12.74 31.61
C GLY A 130 -16.07 -11.40 32.06
N LYS A 131 -15.03 -11.44 32.90
CA LYS A 131 -14.33 -10.21 33.37
C LYS A 131 -13.63 -9.47 32.22
N ARG A 132 -13.12 -10.21 31.23
CA ARG A 132 -12.39 -9.69 30.04
C ARG A 132 -12.61 -10.55 28.79
N SER A 133 -13.68 -11.34 28.80
CA SER A 133 -13.99 -12.23 27.71
C SER A 133 -15.47 -12.26 27.44
N ILE A 134 -15.79 -12.55 26.19
CA ILE A 134 -17.16 -12.73 25.73
C ILE A 134 -17.28 -14.16 25.24
N ASP A 135 -18.09 -14.94 25.93
CA ASP A 135 -18.31 -16.33 25.60
C ASP A 135 -19.62 -16.48 24.84
N TRP A 136 -19.48 -16.72 23.54
CA TRP A 136 -20.56 -16.84 22.56
C TRP A 136 -20.44 -18.12 21.72
N LEU A 137 -19.25 -18.75 21.73
CA LEU A 137 -18.90 -19.90 20.91
C LEU A 137 -19.03 -21.23 21.68
N GLU A 138 -19.36 -21.22 22.98
CA GLU A 138 -19.51 -22.45 23.75
C GLU A 138 -20.58 -23.37 23.12
N ASN A 139 -20.18 -24.63 22.87
CA ASN A 139 -20.97 -25.66 22.20
C ASN A 139 -21.45 -25.28 20.79
N ALA A 140 -20.77 -24.32 20.13
CA ALA A 140 -21.03 -24.05 18.73
C ALA A 140 -20.42 -25.15 17.84
N GLU A 141 -21.10 -25.41 16.74
CA GLU A 141 -20.71 -26.36 15.71
C GLU A 141 -20.40 -25.58 14.42
N TYR A 142 -19.38 -25.95 13.67
CA TYR A 142 -19.04 -25.27 12.42
C TYR A 142 -18.57 -26.22 11.34
N ALA A 143 -18.82 -25.84 10.08
CA ALA A 143 -18.43 -26.63 8.91
C ALA A 143 -18.34 -25.75 7.65
N PHE A 144 -17.53 -26.20 6.69
CA PHE A 144 -17.60 -25.72 5.32
C PHE A 144 -18.71 -26.45 4.55
N GLN A 145 -19.44 -25.71 3.73
CA GLN A 145 -20.35 -26.24 2.73
C GLN A 145 -19.73 -26.00 1.35
N GLU A 146 -19.67 -27.03 0.50
CA GLU A 146 -18.98 -26.93 -0.78
C GLU A 146 -19.84 -26.31 -1.90
N GLN A 147 -21.17 -26.41 -1.80
CA GLN A 147 -22.10 -25.98 -2.86
C GLN A 147 -23.42 -25.42 -2.31
N PRO A 148 -23.56 -24.08 -2.24
CA PRO A 148 -22.55 -23.05 -2.52
C PRO A 148 -21.40 -23.03 -1.48
N PRO A 149 -20.22 -22.46 -1.81
CA PRO A 149 -19.11 -22.35 -0.87
C PRO A 149 -19.46 -21.39 0.28
N GLU A 150 -19.84 -21.96 1.41
CA GLU A 150 -20.25 -21.22 2.61
C GLU A 150 -19.48 -21.72 3.83
N PHE A 151 -19.26 -20.84 4.80
CA PHE A 151 -18.89 -21.24 6.15
C PHE A 151 -20.12 -21.14 7.05
N GLN A 152 -20.52 -22.27 7.64
CA GLN A 152 -21.66 -22.37 8.52
C GLN A 152 -21.19 -22.48 9.98
N LEU A 153 -21.82 -21.69 10.86
CA LEU A 153 -21.60 -21.70 12.30
C LEU A 153 -22.97 -21.81 13.02
N ASP A 154 -23.21 -22.95 13.65
CA ASP A 154 -24.39 -23.26 14.44
C ASP A 154 -24.11 -22.98 15.92
N LEU A 155 -24.71 -21.91 16.44
CA LEU A 155 -24.57 -21.47 17.82
C LEU A 155 -25.47 -22.30 18.74
N SER A 156 -25.02 -22.51 19.98
CA SER A 156 -25.64 -23.42 20.95
C SER A 156 -27.09 -23.09 21.33
N TRP A 157 -27.56 -21.89 21.01
CA TRP A 157 -28.94 -21.46 21.22
C TRP A 157 -29.84 -21.58 19.99
N GLY A 158 -29.40 -22.33 18.98
CA GLY A 158 -30.16 -22.70 17.78
C GLY A 158 -30.06 -21.69 16.62
N ARG A 159 -29.10 -20.76 16.65
CA ARG A 159 -28.87 -19.79 15.57
C ARG A 159 -27.81 -20.33 14.61
N THR A 160 -28.15 -20.40 13.33
CA THR A 160 -27.20 -20.69 12.26
C THR A 160 -26.73 -19.40 11.59
N VAL A 161 -25.43 -19.12 11.63
CA VAL A 161 -24.77 -18.05 10.89
C VAL A 161 -24.14 -18.68 9.64
N ARG A 162 -24.45 -18.15 8.46
CA ARG A 162 -23.86 -18.59 7.19
C ARG A 162 -23.10 -17.44 6.56
N ILE A 163 -21.87 -17.67 6.16
CA ILE A 163 -21.02 -16.70 5.47
C ILE A 163 -20.78 -17.23 4.07
N ASP A 164 -21.18 -16.46 3.07
CA ASP A 164 -20.84 -16.74 1.67
C ASP A 164 -19.34 -16.44 1.47
N LEU A 165 -18.57 -17.45 1.09
CA LEU A 165 -17.11 -17.34 0.99
C LEU A 165 -16.63 -16.66 -0.30
N LYS A 166 -17.53 -16.41 -1.26
CA LYS A 166 -17.22 -15.63 -2.46
C LYS A 166 -17.41 -14.14 -2.21
N THR A 167 -18.53 -13.78 -1.58
CA THR A 167 -18.87 -12.38 -1.30
C THR A 167 -18.32 -11.89 0.04
N LEU A 168 -17.90 -12.81 0.91
CA LEU A 168 -17.44 -12.55 2.28
C LEU A 168 -18.49 -11.81 3.12
N GLN A 169 -19.76 -12.10 2.88
CA GLN A 169 -20.89 -11.52 3.59
C GLN A 169 -21.69 -12.59 4.35
N ILE A 170 -22.26 -12.19 5.48
CA ILE A 170 -23.21 -13.03 6.21
C ILE A 170 -24.51 -13.09 5.40
N ILE A 171 -24.98 -14.29 5.12
CA ILE A 171 -26.24 -14.54 4.40
C ILE A 171 -27.39 -14.24 5.35
N ARG A 172 -28.11 -13.15 5.06
CA ARG A 172 -29.25 -12.67 5.87
C ARG A 172 -30.57 -13.16 5.31
N GLU A 173 -31.52 -13.48 6.20
CA GLU A 173 -32.87 -13.85 5.79
C GLU A 173 -33.75 -12.62 5.55
N LYS A 174 -34.80 -12.76 4.75
CA LYS A 174 -35.67 -11.66 4.33
C LYS A 174 -36.44 -11.10 5.53
N GLY A 175 -36.01 -9.94 6.06
CA GLY A 175 -36.56 -9.31 7.27
C GLY A 175 -35.51 -8.91 8.30
N ASP A 176 -34.27 -9.38 8.16
CA ASP A 176 -33.17 -9.22 9.13
C ASP A 176 -32.56 -7.80 9.19
N GLU A 177 -32.75 -6.95 8.17
CA GLU A 177 -32.01 -5.68 8.00
C GLU A 177 -32.14 -4.68 9.16
N ARG A 178 -33.25 -4.72 9.92
CA ARG A 178 -33.48 -3.83 11.09
C ARG A 178 -32.97 -4.38 12.42
N GLU A 179 -32.60 -5.66 12.50
CA GLU A 179 -32.18 -6.31 13.76
C GLU A 179 -30.67 -6.27 14.01
N TYR A 180 -29.88 -6.07 12.95
CA TYR A 180 -28.41 -5.95 12.97
C TYR A 180 -27.91 -4.50 13.05
N SER A 181 -28.79 -3.49 12.99
CA SER A 181 -28.42 -2.07 12.91
C SER A 181 -28.20 -1.38 14.26
N ALA A 182 -28.26 -2.12 15.36
CA ALA A 182 -27.97 -1.61 16.70
C ALA A 182 -26.65 -2.22 17.15
N GLY A 183 -25.65 -1.38 17.45
CA GLY A 183 -24.39 -1.82 18.03
C GLY A 183 -24.58 -2.62 19.32
N ALA A 184 -23.48 -3.17 19.83
CA ALA A 184 -23.51 -3.99 21.05
C ALA A 184 -24.18 -3.25 22.22
N PRO A 185 -24.93 -3.95 23.10
CA PRO A 185 -25.50 -3.33 24.29
C PRO A 185 -24.42 -2.68 25.17
N PRO A 186 -24.73 -1.57 25.88
CA PRO A 186 -23.76 -0.85 26.71
C PRO A 186 -23.05 -1.73 27.75
N GLU A 187 -23.70 -2.79 28.24
CA GLU A 187 -23.07 -3.73 29.16
C GLU A 187 -21.91 -4.54 28.54
N PHE A 188 -21.80 -4.64 27.21
CA PHE A 188 -20.70 -5.29 26.51
C PHE A 188 -19.69 -4.31 25.92
N SER A 189 -20.07 -3.04 25.73
CA SER A 189 -19.22 -1.99 25.15
C SER A 189 -17.86 -1.92 25.82
N ALA A 190 -17.77 -1.80 27.15
CA ALA A 190 -16.46 -1.73 27.83
C ALA A 190 -15.53 -2.95 27.60
N ILE A 191 -16.05 -4.14 27.29
CA ILE A 191 -15.21 -5.31 26.97
C ILE A 191 -14.86 -5.35 25.48
N LEU A 192 -15.80 -4.96 24.62
CA LEU A 192 -15.59 -4.85 23.17
C LEU A 192 -14.65 -3.70 22.83
N ASP A 193 -14.78 -2.56 23.50
CA ASP A 193 -13.93 -1.38 23.40
C ASP A 193 -12.53 -1.71 23.95
N ALA A 194 -12.43 -2.35 25.14
CA ALA A 194 -11.14 -2.81 25.70
C ALA A 194 -10.46 -3.95 24.90
N ALA A 195 -11.17 -4.52 23.93
CA ALA A 195 -10.70 -5.56 23.05
C ALA A 195 -10.41 -5.05 21.63
N ALA A 196 -11.18 -4.08 21.13
CA ALA A 196 -10.93 -3.30 19.93
C ALA A 196 -9.67 -2.42 20.11
N ASP A 197 -9.51 -1.83 21.29
CA ASP A 197 -8.24 -1.29 21.74
C ASP A 197 -7.32 -2.44 22.10
N GLY A 198 -6.03 -2.28 21.79
CA GLY A 198 -4.84 -3.03 22.19
C GLY A 198 -4.73 -3.50 23.66
N GLY A 199 -5.78 -3.48 24.49
CA GLY A 199 -5.87 -4.09 25.81
C GLY A 199 -6.04 -3.06 26.92
N ALA A 200 -7.03 -3.27 27.78
CA ALA A 200 -7.09 -2.65 29.11
C ALA A 200 -6.26 -3.47 30.14
N PRO A 201 -5.74 -2.81 31.20
CA PRO A 201 -4.54 -3.20 31.97
C PRO A 201 -4.77 -4.44 32.82
N PRO A 202 -3.75 -5.10 33.41
CA PRO A 202 -3.94 -6.08 34.49
C PRO A 202 -4.79 -5.50 35.64
N ASP A 203 -5.22 -6.30 36.61
CA ASP A 203 -5.46 -5.74 37.95
C ASP A 203 -4.08 -5.23 38.42
N LEU A 204 -3.70 -4.04 38.00
CA LEU A 204 -2.72 -3.24 38.68
C LEU A 204 -3.39 -2.92 40.01
N LYS A 205 -2.88 -3.51 41.09
CA LYS A 205 -2.70 -2.69 42.29
C LYS A 205 -2.19 -1.35 41.77
N PRO A 206 -2.83 -0.21 42.10
CA PRO A 206 -2.56 1.07 41.46
C PRO A 206 -1.07 1.14 41.20
N ALA A 207 -0.67 1.07 39.92
CA ALA A 207 0.73 1.17 39.58
C ALA A 207 1.13 2.48 40.23
N ALA A 208 2.11 2.40 41.14
CA ALA A 208 2.59 3.59 41.78
C ALA A 208 2.88 4.56 40.64
N LYS A 209 2.24 5.74 40.64
CA LYS A 209 2.63 6.83 39.75
C LYS A 209 4.14 6.81 39.77
N LEU A 210 4.78 6.59 38.62
CA LEU A 210 6.24 6.57 38.53
C LEU A 210 6.69 7.82 39.28
N THR A 211 7.47 7.62 40.36
CA THR A 211 7.91 8.79 41.10
C THR A 211 8.69 9.68 40.13
N PRO A 212 8.78 11.00 40.38
CA PRO A 212 9.58 11.87 39.54
C PRO A 212 10.99 11.31 39.25
N GLU A 213 11.56 10.52 40.19
CA GLU A 213 12.83 9.81 39.98
C GLU A 213 12.75 8.62 39.02
N GLN A 214 11.67 7.84 39.01
CA GLN A 214 11.52 6.68 38.11
C GLN A 214 11.25 7.11 36.66
N MET A 215 10.56 8.25 36.47
CA MET A 215 10.36 8.83 35.14
C MET A 215 11.63 9.53 34.64
N ALA A 216 12.38 10.21 35.51
CA ALA A 216 13.70 10.75 35.16
C ALA A 216 14.69 9.64 34.74
N ALA A 217 14.63 8.46 35.37
CA ALA A 217 15.43 7.30 34.98
C ALA A 217 15.04 6.73 33.62
N LEU A 218 13.75 6.71 33.27
CA LEU A 218 13.27 6.29 31.95
C LEU A 218 13.66 7.30 30.85
N ILE A 219 13.64 8.60 31.15
CA ILE A 219 14.11 9.66 30.24
C ILE A 219 15.61 9.54 29.98
N GLU A 220 16.41 9.24 31.01
CA GLU A 220 17.84 8.96 30.85
C GLU A 220 18.09 7.64 30.09
N GLN A 221 17.21 6.64 30.24
CA GLN A 221 17.27 5.42 29.45
C GLN A 221 16.91 5.65 27.96
N ILE A 222 15.91 6.49 27.68
CA ILE A 222 15.57 6.93 26.32
C ILE A 222 16.74 7.69 25.68
N ARG A 223 17.40 8.59 26.43
CA ARG A 223 18.63 9.27 25.99
C ARG A 223 19.81 8.32 25.78
N ALA A 224 19.84 7.18 26.47
CA ALA A 224 20.91 6.18 26.34
C ALA A 224 20.67 5.19 25.18
N GLU A 225 19.41 4.84 24.90
CA GLU A 225 19.00 3.93 23.83
C GLU A 225 18.83 4.65 22.48
N ASP A 226 18.46 5.93 22.51
CA ASP A 226 18.38 6.84 21.37
C ASP A 226 19.14 8.13 21.70
N PRO A 227 20.48 8.15 21.51
CA PRO A 227 21.35 9.29 21.82
C PRO A 227 21.00 10.56 21.05
N GLU A 228 20.25 10.41 19.96
CA GLU A 228 19.79 11.51 19.11
C GLU A 228 18.43 12.05 19.55
N PHE A 229 17.69 11.37 20.46
CA PHE A 229 16.46 11.88 21.08
C PHE A 229 16.71 13.24 21.76
N ASN A 230 16.51 14.30 20.99
CA ASN A 230 16.86 15.65 21.36
C ASN A 230 15.74 16.28 22.20
N ALA A 231 15.53 15.75 23.41
CA ALA A 231 14.82 16.46 24.48
C ALA A 231 15.63 17.67 25.01
N ALA A 232 16.42 18.34 24.17
CA ALA A 232 17.35 19.41 24.55
C ALA A 232 16.67 20.75 24.89
N GLY A 233 15.43 20.70 25.36
CA GLY A 233 14.73 21.84 25.95
C GLY A 233 13.88 21.50 27.16
N LEU A 234 13.72 20.23 27.53
CA LEU A 234 12.73 19.81 28.53
C LEU A 234 13.39 19.36 29.82
N SER A 235 12.82 19.85 30.92
CA SER A 235 12.99 19.27 32.24
C SER A 235 12.18 17.97 32.36
N ALA A 236 12.61 17.05 33.23
CA ALA A 236 11.87 15.82 33.50
C ALA A 236 10.44 16.08 34.02
N GLU A 237 10.19 17.25 34.62
CA GLU A 237 8.89 17.69 35.12
C GLU A 237 7.87 17.98 33.99
N GLU A 238 8.32 18.52 32.86
CA GLU A 238 7.45 18.83 31.70
C GLU A 238 6.98 17.56 30.96
N LEU A 239 7.86 16.55 30.87
CA LEU A 239 7.52 15.22 30.34
C LEU A 239 6.56 14.45 31.26
N LEU A 240 6.71 14.61 32.58
CA LEU A 240 5.81 14.04 33.60
C LEU A 240 4.38 14.61 33.51
N ALA A 241 4.26 15.91 33.22
CA ALA A 241 2.96 16.56 33.05
C ALA A 241 2.24 16.08 31.78
N ALA A 242 2.95 16.00 30.65
CA ALA A 242 2.38 15.53 29.38
C ALA A 242 1.97 14.05 29.41
N ALA A 243 2.78 13.17 30.01
CA ALA A 243 2.45 11.75 30.16
C ALA A 243 1.21 11.52 31.05
N ALA A 244 1.00 12.38 32.05
CA ALA A 244 -0.14 12.31 32.96
C ALA A 244 -1.44 12.85 32.33
N GLU A 245 -1.37 13.85 31.44
CA GLU A 245 -2.53 14.34 30.68
C GLU A 245 -2.98 13.35 29.59
N LEU A 246 -2.06 12.53 29.07
CA LEU A 246 -2.33 11.61 27.96
C LEU A 246 -2.75 10.19 28.40
N ASP A 247 -2.80 9.92 29.72
CA ASP A 247 -3.16 8.62 30.32
C ASP A 247 -2.42 7.42 29.69
N ILE A 248 -1.12 7.59 29.40
CA ILE A 248 -0.33 6.58 28.70
C ILE A 248 0.32 5.63 29.72
N GLU A 249 -0.04 4.34 29.64
CA GLU A 249 0.57 3.30 30.46
C GLU A 249 2.00 2.99 29.98
N PHE A 250 3.01 3.46 30.71
CA PHE A 250 4.38 2.96 30.57
C PHE A 250 4.48 1.58 31.23
N ALA A 251 4.58 0.54 30.42
CA ALA A 251 4.82 -0.82 30.91
C ALA A 251 6.23 -0.92 31.50
N ASP A 252 6.34 -0.79 32.84
CA ASP A 252 7.24 -1.43 33.82
C ASP A 252 8.59 -2.04 33.35
N ALA A 253 9.30 -1.42 32.41
CA ALA A 253 10.52 -1.97 31.79
C ALA A 253 11.84 -1.48 32.42
N ALA A 254 11.82 -0.48 33.30
CA ALA A 254 13.07 0.20 33.71
C ALA A 254 13.65 -0.22 35.07
N LEU A 255 12.97 -1.03 35.89
CA LEU A 255 13.41 -1.22 37.29
C LEU A 255 13.26 -2.66 37.79
N ARG A 256 14.12 -3.59 37.32
CA ARG A 256 14.52 -4.75 38.14
C ARG A 256 16.00 -5.09 37.96
N GLU A 257 16.72 -4.98 39.06
CA GLU A 257 18.15 -5.23 39.23
C GLU A 257 18.64 -6.58 38.67
N GLY A 258 19.79 -6.57 38.01
CA GLY A 258 20.51 -7.79 37.64
C GLY A 258 21.78 -7.51 36.84
N LYS A 259 22.85 -7.11 37.55
CA LYS A 259 24.29 -6.96 37.20
C LYS A 259 24.79 -7.28 35.76
N PRO A 260 25.79 -6.52 35.27
CA PRO A 260 26.27 -6.55 33.90
C PRO A 260 27.04 -7.84 33.61
N ASN A 261 26.78 -8.46 32.45
CA ASN A 261 27.68 -9.45 31.89
C ASN A 261 28.66 -8.74 30.96
N VAL A 262 29.87 -8.54 31.47
CA VAL A 262 31.05 -8.14 30.70
C VAL A 262 31.44 -9.33 29.81
N GLY A 263 31.42 -9.13 28.50
CA GLY A 263 31.82 -10.15 27.53
C GLY A 263 31.90 -9.60 26.10
N ASP A 264 33.06 -8.98 25.80
CA ASP A 264 33.65 -8.80 24.47
C ASP A 264 32.91 -7.97 23.40
N ALA A 265 32.83 -6.66 23.65
CA ALA A 265 32.85 -5.67 22.57
C ALA A 265 34.31 -5.33 22.22
N LYS A 266 34.77 -5.70 21.02
CA LYS A 266 35.96 -5.09 20.41
C LYS A 266 35.59 -3.71 19.87
N ALA A 267 36.07 -2.69 20.57
CA ALA A 267 35.98 -1.30 20.18
C ALA A 267 36.69 -1.01 18.84
N ALA A 268 36.02 -0.25 17.97
CA ALA A 268 36.67 0.68 17.06
C ALA A 268 36.18 2.07 17.45
N ALA A 269 37.11 2.88 17.95
CA ALA A 269 36.85 4.19 18.54
C ALA A 269 36.49 5.23 17.47
N SER A 270 35.45 6.02 17.72
CA SER A 270 35.28 7.35 17.14
C SER A 270 35.65 8.42 18.19
N PRO A 271 36.26 9.55 17.79
CA PRO A 271 36.76 10.55 18.72
C PRO A 271 35.63 11.36 19.36
N SER A 272 35.78 11.63 20.66
CA SER A 272 34.86 12.43 21.48
C SER A 272 34.88 13.92 21.10
N PRO A 273 33.77 14.66 21.25
CA PRO A 273 33.64 16.05 20.80
C PRO A 273 34.18 17.03 21.84
N ALA A 274 34.75 18.14 21.34
CA ALA A 274 35.11 19.28 22.16
C ALA A 274 33.85 20.06 22.56
N ALA A 275 33.76 20.37 23.86
CA ALA A 275 32.64 21.01 24.50
C ALA A 275 32.53 22.52 24.22
N GLY A 276 31.29 22.99 24.06
CA GLY A 276 30.83 24.30 24.53
C GLY A 276 30.38 25.29 23.46
N ALA A 277 29.05 25.54 23.37
CA ALA A 277 28.43 26.84 23.05
C ALA A 277 26.89 26.77 23.21
N PRO A 278 26.19 27.91 23.44
CA PRO A 278 24.95 28.01 24.20
C PRO A 278 23.65 28.04 23.37
N ALA A 279 22.52 28.05 24.09
CA ALA A 279 21.15 28.12 23.60
C ALA A 279 20.83 29.36 22.75
N GLY A 280 20.00 29.15 21.72
CA GLY A 280 19.22 30.20 21.04
C GLY A 280 19.76 30.66 19.70
N GLU A 281 19.78 29.79 18.69
CA GLU A 281 19.79 30.21 17.28
C GLU A 281 18.80 29.32 16.51
N THR A 282 17.77 29.94 15.92
CA THR A 282 17.01 29.36 14.80
C THR A 282 18.00 28.94 13.75
N GLU A 283 18.02 27.66 13.37
CA GLU A 283 18.87 27.22 12.26
C GLU A 283 18.56 28.09 11.03
N PRO A 284 19.60 28.58 10.32
CA PRO A 284 19.37 29.42 9.16
C PRO A 284 18.64 28.58 8.12
N GLY A 285 17.41 28.99 7.79
CA GLY A 285 16.63 28.39 6.71
C GLY A 285 17.51 28.34 5.47
N LEU A 286 17.77 27.12 4.99
CA LEU A 286 18.38 26.91 3.69
C LEU A 286 17.37 27.45 2.67
N ALA A 287 17.61 28.65 2.18
CA ALA A 287 16.94 29.13 0.98
C ALA A 287 17.40 28.21 -0.15
N TRP A 288 16.57 27.21 -0.46
CA TRP A 288 16.72 26.41 -1.66
C TRP A 288 16.69 27.40 -2.83
N GLU A 289 17.82 27.63 -3.50
CA GLU A 289 17.80 28.33 -4.77
C GLU A 289 16.99 27.46 -5.72
N ASN A 290 15.72 27.83 -5.90
CA ASN A 290 14.78 27.16 -6.79
C ASN A 290 15.30 27.37 -8.22
N GLY A 291 16.22 26.51 -8.66
CA GLY A 291 16.66 26.39 -10.06
C GLY A 291 15.57 25.85 -10.99
N LEU A 292 14.30 26.03 -10.61
CA LEU A 292 13.13 25.72 -11.41
C LEU A 292 13.07 26.68 -12.58
N ASP A 293 12.80 26.15 -13.77
CA ASP A 293 12.38 27.04 -14.86
C ASP A 293 11.01 27.67 -14.52
N ALA A 294 10.72 28.82 -15.13
CA ALA A 294 9.51 29.59 -14.82
C ALA A 294 8.21 28.80 -15.10
N ALA A 295 8.22 27.92 -16.09
CA ALA A 295 7.03 27.14 -16.45
C ALA A 295 6.74 26.04 -15.41
N ALA A 296 7.78 25.37 -14.90
CA ALA A 296 7.66 24.42 -13.80
C ALA A 296 7.19 25.12 -12.52
N ALA A 297 7.72 26.30 -12.21
CA ALA A 297 7.27 27.09 -11.06
C ALA A 297 5.79 27.48 -11.17
N ASP A 298 5.34 27.97 -12.34
CA ASP A 298 3.94 28.34 -12.58
C ASP A 298 3.00 27.12 -12.49
N ALA A 299 3.43 25.97 -13.02
CA ALA A 299 2.65 24.73 -12.97
C ALA A 299 2.47 24.21 -11.54
N ILE A 300 3.56 24.20 -10.74
CA ILE A 300 3.51 23.83 -9.32
C ILE A 300 2.61 24.81 -8.54
N ALA A 301 2.75 26.12 -8.79
CA ALA A 301 1.94 27.15 -8.15
C ALA A 301 0.44 26.97 -8.43
N ALA A 302 0.07 26.55 -9.64
CA ALA A 302 -1.33 26.32 -10.02
C ALA A 302 -2.02 25.19 -9.26
N VAL A 303 -1.26 24.23 -8.71
CA VAL A 303 -1.77 23.09 -7.93
C VAL A 303 -1.27 23.09 -6.49
N THR A 304 -0.68 24.18 -6.02
CA THR A 304 -0.25 24.31 -4.63
C THR A 304 -1.48 24.42 -3.72
N PRO A 305 -1.56 23.63 -2.64
CA PRO A 305 -2.71 23.67 -1.74
C PRO A 305 -2.81 25.02 -1.01
N PRO A 306 -4.03 25.51 -0.74
CA PRO A 306 -4.22 26.65 0.15
C PRO A 306 -3.70 26.33 1.56
N PRO A 307 -3.26 27.35 2.33
CA PRO A 307 -2.81 27.14 3.70
C PRO A 307 -3.95 26.62 4.59
N PRO A 308 -3.69 25.71 5.52
CA PRO A 308 -4.71 25.21 6.44
C PRO A 308 -5.12 26.29 7.44
N ASP A 309 -6.37 26.23 7.91
CA ASP A 309 -6.91 27.14 8.93
C ASP A 309 -7.92 26.40 9.83
N PRO A 310 -7.56 26.00 11.06
CA PRO A 310 -8.49 25.34 11.97
C PRO A 310 -9.70 26.21 12.38
N ALA A 311 -9.62 27.54 12.28
CA ALA A 311 -10.72 28.46 12.57
C ALA A 311 -11.68 28.63 11.38
N ALA A 312 -11.17 28.50 10.16
CA ALA A 312 -11.95 28.47 8.92
C ALA A 312 -11.51 27.31 8.01
N PRO A 313 -11.85 26.05 8.36
CA PRO A 313 -11.29 24.86 7.72
C PRO A 313 -11.44 24.84 6.20
N VAL A 314 -10.32 24.65 5.51
CA VAL A 314 -10.30 24.38 4.08
C VAL A 314 -10.88 22.98 3.82
N ASN A 315 -11.79 22.88 2.85
CA ASN A 315 -12.24 21.61 2.31
C ASN A 315 -11.28 21.12 1.22
N TYR A 316 -10.23 20.39 1.62
CA TYR A 316 -9.20 19.91 0.69
C TYR A 316 -9.72 18.88 -0.33
N VAL A 317 -10.75 18.10 0.00
CA VAL A 317 -11.40 17.19 -0.97
C VAL A 317 -12.09 17.99 -2.08
N GLN A 318 -12.82 19.06 -1.71
CA GLN A 318 -13.44 19.94 -2.69
C GLN A 318 -12.38 20.68 -3.53
N TRP A 319 -11.34 21.23 -2.91
CA TRP A 319 -10.23 21.87 -3.62
C TRP A 319 -9.61 20.92 -4.66
N ALA A 320 -9.33 19.67 -4.29
CA ALA A 320 -8.79 18.67 -5.21
C ALA A 320 -9.76 18.34 -6.36
N ASN A 321 -11.07 18.31 -6.08
CA ASN A 321 -12.11 18.06 -7.09
C ASN A 321 -12.29 19.21 -8.08
N GLU A 322 -12.12 20.46 -7.63
CA GLU A 322 -12.19 21.64 -8.51
C GLU A 322 -11.09 21.61 -9.57
N LEU A 323 -9.90 21.07 -9.24
CA LEU A 323 -8.80 20.85 -10.18
C LEU A 323 -9.05 19.69 -11.16
N GLY A 324 -9.99 18.79 -10.83
CA GLY A 324 -10.30 17.59 -11.62
C GLY A 324 -11.38 17.77 -12.68
N VAL A 325 -11.94 18.97 -12.78
CA VAL A 325 -12.96 19.29 -13.78
C VAL A 325 -12.29 19.44 -15.14
N VAL A 326 -12.74 18.64 -16.11
CA VAL A 326 -12.30 18.72 -17.50
C VAL A 326 -13.36 19.36 -18.38
N GLU A 327 -12.94 20.26 -19.26
CA GLU A 327 -13.79 20.76 -20.34
C GLU A 327 -13.79 19.78 -21.52
N GLY A 328 -14.98 19.50 -22.06
CA GLY A 328 -15.15 18.61 -23.21
C GLY A 328 -15.40 17.15 -22.83
N PRO A 329 -15.17 16.20 -23.76
CA PRO A 329 -15.36 14.77 -23.52
C PRO A 329 -14.43 14.26 -22.41
N ASP A 330 -15.02 13.63 -21.38
CA ASP A 330 -14.30 13.04 -20.26
C ASP A 330 -14.20 11.52 -20.42
N ALA A 331 -12.99 10.97 -20.27
CA ALA A 331 -12.72 9.53 -20.25
C ALA A 331 -13.22 8.82 -18.99
N LYS A 332 -13.42 9.53 -17.87
CA LYS A 332 -13.77 8.90 -16.59
C LYS A 332 -15.02 8.01 -16.65
N PRO A 333 -16.16 8.41 -17.25
CA PRO A 333 -17.34 7.56 -17.30
C PRO A 333 -17.12 6.23 -18.05
N PHE A 334 -16.23 6.23 -19.05
CA PHE A 334 -15.88 5.02 -19.79
C PHE A 334 -15.02 4.07 -18.95
N TYR A 335 -14.06 4.61 -18.18
CA TYR A 335 -13.29 3.78 -17.25
C TYR A 335 -14.15 3.26 -16.08
N ASP A 336 -15.07 4.06 -15.56
CA ASP A 336 -16.02 3.60 -14.54
C ASP A 336 -16.90 2.45 -15.10
N ALA A 337 -17.38 2.59 -16.34
CA ALA A 337 -18.14 1.53 -17.03
C ALA A 337 -17.30 0.28 -17.29
N ALA A 338 -16.02 0.44 -17.68
CA ALA A 338 -15.09 -0.67 -17.86
C ALA A 338 -14.87 -1.42 -16.54
N VAL A 339 -14.62 -0.70 -15.44
CA VAL A 339 -14.44 -1.28 -14.10
C VAL A 339 -15.71 -2.00 -13.63
N ALA A 340 -16.89 -1.43 -13.87
CA ALA A 340 -18.16 -2.05 -13.49
C ALA A 340 -18.48 -3.31 -14.32
N ALA A 341 -18.06 -3.35 -15.58
CA ALA A 341 -18.28 -4.49 -16.48
C ALA A 341 -17.20 -5.58 -16.36
N PHE A 342 -16.07 -5.30 -15.70
CA PHE A 342 -14.94 -6.21 -15.67
C PHE A 342 -15.19 -7.42 -14.77
N VAL A 343 -14.93 -8.61 -15.32
CA VAL A 343 -14.99 -9.89 -14.63
C VAL A 343 -13.57 -10.29 -14.22
N GLN A 344 -13.31 -10.33 -12.92
CA GLN A 344 -12.03 -10.77 -12.37
C GLN A 344 -11.72 -12.21 -12.78
N TYR A 345 -10.45 -12.52 -13.01
CA TYR A 345 -10.02 -13.87 -13.29
C TYR A 345 -9.99 -14.69 -12.00
N GLU A 346 -10.86 -15.69 -11.87
CA GLU A 346 -10.94 -16.61 -10.73
C GLU A 346 -10.32 -17.99 -11.03
N GLY A 347 -9.62 -18.11 -12.16
CA GLY A 347 -9.09 -19.35 -12.69
C GLY A 347 -7.71 -19.74 -12.17
N ASN A 348 -7.05 -20.66 -12.88
CA ASN A 348 -5.69 -21.10 -12.56
C ASN A 348 -4.68 -19.95 -12.77
N GLN A 349 -4.01 -19.51 -11.70
CA GLN A 349 -3.03 -18.42 -11.76
C GLN A 349 -1.80 -18.77 -12.63
N GLU A 350 -1.32 -20.02 -12.60
CA GLU A 350 -0.16 -20.41 -13.43
C GLU A 350 -0.50 -20.28 -14.91
N LEU A 351 -1.75 -20.58 -15.28
CA LEU A 351 -2.25 -20.41 -16.64
C LEU A 351 -2.34 -18.93 -17.03
N PHE A 352 -2.82 -18.08 -16.12
CA PHE A 352 -2.83 -16.62 -16.32
C PHE A 352 -1.42 -16.05 -16.48
N ASP A 353 -0.49 -16.46 -15.62
CA ASP A 353 0.90 -16.00 -15.67
C ASP A 353 1.61 -16.49 -16.94
N ALA A 354 1.28 -17.69 -17.43
CA ALA A 354 1.75 -18.20 -18.72
C ALA A 354 1.17 -17.40 -19.90
N ALA A 355 -0.12 -17.05 -19.86
CA ALA A 355 -0.76 -16.20 -20.88
C ALA A 355 -0.17 -14.77 -20.90
N MET A 356 0.15 -14.21 -19.73
CA MET A 356 0.90 -12.95 -19.58
C MET A 356 2.33 -13.01 -20.15
N LYS A 357 2.89 -14.21 -20.32
CA LYS A 357 4.20 -14.45 -20.95
C LYS A 357 4.07 -14.86 -22.42
N SER A 358 2.89 -14.69 -23.01
CA SER A 358 2.57 -15.07 -24.39
C SER A 358 2.73 -16.57 -24.68
N ASP A 359 2.52 -17.46 -23.70
CA ASP A 359 2.56 -18.91 -23.92
C ASP A 359 1.39 -19.35 -24.84
N PRO A 360 1.67 -20.00 -26.00
CA PRO A 360 0.61 -20.36 -26.95
C PRO A 360 -0.43 -21.33 -26.41
N ALA A 361 -0.04 -22.27 -25.55
CA ALA A 361 -0.98 -23.26 -25.00
C ALA A 361 -1.91 -22.60 -23.97
N ALA A 362 -1.39 -21.68 -23.16
CA ALA A 362 -2.19 -20.90 -22.23
C ALA A 362 -3.18 -19.98 -22.95
N LEU A 363 -2.74 -19.28 -24.00
CA LEU A 363 -3.59 -18.38 -24.80
C LEU A 363 -4.71 -19.14 -25.53
N ALA A 364 -4.44 -20.37 -25.98
CA ALA A 364 -5.44 -21.23 -26.64
C ALA A 364 -6.37 -21.96 -25.67
N SER A 365 -6.15 -21.84 -24.36
CA SER A 365 -6.96 -22.56 -23.36
C SER A 365 -8.41 -22.04 -23.35
N PRO A 366 -9.42 -22.93 -23.20
CA PRO A 366 -10.81 -22.51 -23.04
C PRO A 366 -11.03 -21.55 -21.87
N GLU A 367 -10.24 -21.67 -20.81
CA GLU A 367 -10.35 -20.84 -19.62
C GLU A 367 -9.97 -19.38 -19.91
N ILE A 368 -8.81 -19.13 -20.52
CA ILE A 368 -8.38 -17.79 -20.91
C ILE A 368 -9.28 -17.21 -22.00
N THR A 369 -9.60 -17.99 -23.03
CA THR A 369 -10.44 -17.53 -24.14
C THR A 369 -11.87 -17.16 -23.71
N ASN A 370 -12.50 -17.97 -22.84
CA ASN A 370 -13.81 -17.64 -22.28
C ASN A 370 -13.76 -16.42 -21.36
N TRP A 371 -12.70 -16.27 -20.58
CA TRP A 371 -12.52 -15.11 -19.70
C TRP A 371 -12.31 -13.81 -20.49
N LEU A 372 -11.51 -13.83 -21.56
CA LEU A 372 -11.38 -12.70 -22.48
C LEU A 372 -12.71 -12.37 -23.16
N ALA A 373 -13.45 -13.38 -23.60
CA ALA A 373 -14.77 -13.21 -24.21
C ALA A 373 -15.77 -12.54 -23.24
N ALA A 374 -15.76 -12.93 -21.96
CA ALA A 374 -16.59 -12.32 -20.92
C ALA A 374 -16.23 -10.85 -20.66
N ASN A 375 -14.98 -10.45 -20.93
CA ASN A 375 -14.47 -9.11 -20.69
C ASN A 375 -14.47 -8.19 -21.92
N GLN A 376 -14.98 -8.63 -23.08
CA GLN A 376 -15.00 -7.81 -24.30
C GLN A 376 -15.73 -6.48 -24.12
N ASN A 377 -16.81 -6.44 -23.33
CA ASN A 377 -17.49 -5.17 -23.02
C ASN A 377 -16.60 -4.23 -22.18
N ALA A 378 -15.92 -4.76 -21.16
CA ALA A 378 -15.03 -3.96 -20.32
C ALA A 378 -13.85 -3.41 -21.12
N LEU A 379 -13.26 -4.24 -22.00
CA LEU A 379 -12.18 -3.84 -22.91
C LEU A 379 -12.64 -2.78 -23.92
N GLY A 380 -13.84 -2.92 -24.49
CA GLY A 380 -14.41 -1.92 -25.40
C GLY A 380 -14.69 -0.57 -24.72
N GLN A 381 -15.17 -0.56 -23.47
CA GLN A 381 -15.33 0.68 -22.69
C GLN A 381 -13.98 1.31 -22.36
N TRP A 382 -12.99 0.49 -21.99
CA TRP A 382 -11.63 0.95 -21.75
C TRP A 382 -11.06 1.62 -23.00
N GLU A 383 -11.17 0.98 -24.16
CA GLU A 383 -10.67 1.49 -25.44
C GLU A 383 -11.34 2.83 -25.79
N ALA A 384 -12.67 2.92 -25.64
CA ALA A 384 -13.41 4.16 -25.85
C ALA A 384 -12.94 5.29 -24.93
N GLY A 385 -12.65 5.01 -23.66
CA GLY A 385 -12.08 5.97 -22.72
C GLY A 385 -10.65 6.38 -23.08
N ALA A 386 -9.82 5.42 -23.48
CA ALA A 386 -8.44 5.67 -23.90
C ALA A 386 -8.36 6.51 -25.19
N ALA A 387 -9.37 6.43 -26.07
CA ALA A 387 -9.42 7.23 -27.30
C ALA A 387 -9.67 8.73 -27.06
N LEU A 388 -10.15 9.13 -25.88
CA LEU A 388 -10.32 10.54 -25.52
C LEU A 388 -8.99 11.18 -25.09
N ASP A 389 -8.96 12.51 -25.05
CA ASP A 389 -7.74 13.27 -24.75
C ASP A 389 -7.50 13.51 -23.26
N ARG A 390 -8.57 13.43 -22.44
CA ARG A 390 -8.53 13.85 -21.04
C ARG A 390 -9.41 12.94 -20.17
N LYS A 391 -8.96 12.74 -18.93
CA LYS A 391 -9.70 12.08 -17.87
C LYS A 391 -9.82 13.03 -16.68
N GLY A 392 -11.04 13.41 -16.32
CA GLY A 392 -11.31 14.11 -15.07
C GLY A 392 -11.15 13.19 -13.86
N TRP A 393 -11.24 13.77 -12.66
CA TRP A 393 -11.33 13.01 -11.42
C TRP A 393 -12.36 13.62 -10.49
N HIS A 394 -12.87 12.77 -9.61
CA HIS A 394 -13.74 13.17 -8.52
C HIS A 394 -13.49 12.24 -7.34
N PHE A 395 -13.18 12.82 -6.20
CA PHE A 395 -12.90 12.16 -4.94
C PHE A 395 -14.09 12.27 -3.99
N GLU A 396 -14.36 11.15 -3.37
CA GLU A 396 -15.30 11.03 -2.26
C GLU A 396 -14.53 10.53 -1.05
N SER A 397 -14.83 11.12 0.12
CA SER A 397 -14.22 10.74 1.39
C SER A 397 -15.31 10.50 2.42
N GLY A 398 -15.26 9.35 3.09
CA GLY A 398 -16.26 8.94 4.07
C GLY A 398 -16.28 9.81 5.33
N ASP A 399 -15.11 10.30 5.76
CA ASP A 399 -14.93 11.19 6.91
C ASP A 399 -14.62 12.64 6.50
N GLY A 400 -14.65 12.91 5.20
CA GLY A 400 -14.33 14.19 4.59
C GLY A 400 -12.84 14.54 4.58
N SER A 401 -11.95 13.68 5.07
CA SER A 401 -10.49 13.88 5.01
C SER A 401 -9.92 13.50 3.64
N LEU A 402 -8.88 14.20 3.20
CA LEU A 402 -8.20 13.88 1.94
C LEU A 402 -7.44 12.56 2.03
N ILE A 403 -6.85 12.25 3.19
CA ILE A 403 -6.18 10.97 3.45
C ILE A 403 -7.16 9.77 3.46
N GLY A 404 -8.43 10.01 3.78
CA GLY A 404 -9.51 9.03 3.77
C GLY A 404 -10.11 8.75 2.40
N VAL A 405 -9.64 9.41 1.33
CA VAL A 405 -10.09 9.13 -0.04
C VAL A 405 -9.66 7.74 -0.47
N LEU A 406 -10.63 6.90 -0.82
CA LEU A 406 -10.38 5.55 -1.31
C LEU A 406 -10.28 5.52 -2.84
N LEU A 407 -9.36 4.72 -3.36
CA LEU A 407 -9.08 4.59 -4.80
C LEU A 407 -9.29 3.14 -5.30
N PRO A 408 -10.46 2.50 -5.05
CA PRO A 408 -10.67 1.07 -5.35
C PRO A 408 -10.58 0.75 -6.84
N GLN A 409 -10.90 1.71 -7.72
CA GLN A 409 -10.87 1.57 -9.18
C GLN A 409 -9.49 1.25 -9.73
N LEU A 410 -8.41 1.69 -9.06
CA LEU A 410 -7.04 1.50 -9.55
C LEU A 410 -6.63 0.02 -9.60
N GLY A 411 -7.14 -0.79 -8.67
CA GLY A 411 -6.93 -2.24 -8.68
C GLY A 411 -7.50 -2.87 -9.93
N SER A 412 -8.76 -2.54 -10.26
CA SER A 412 -9.46 -3.04 -11.45
C SER A 412 -8.82 -2.56 -12.74
N LEU A 413 -8.39 -1.29 -12.80
CA LEU A 413 -7.71 -0.76 -13.98
C LEU A 413 -6.42 -1.55 -14.29
N ARG A 414 -5.60 -1.88 -13.29
CA ARG A 414 -4.44 -2.75 -13.52
C ARG A 414 -4.81 -4.14 -14.05
N GLN A 415 -5.95 -4.69 -13.65
CA GLN A 415 -6.39 -6.01 -14.11
C GLN A 415 -6.92 -5.98 -15.54
N ILE A 416 -7.67 -4.95 -15.92
CA ILE A 416 -8.11 -4.80 -17.31
C ILE A 416 -6.90 -4.52 -18.23
N ALA A 417 -5.87 -3.78 -17.80
CA ALA A 417 -4.61 -3.64 -18.56
C ALA A 417 -3.94 -5.00 -18.83
N LYS A 418 -3.92 -5.89 -17.84
CA LYS A 418 -3.41 -7.25 -18.03
C LYS A 418 -4.28 -8.06 -19.00
N ALA A 419 -5.60 -7.91 -18.93
CA ALA A 419 -6.52 -8.51 -19.90
C ALA A 419 -6.21 -8.05 -21.33
N ALA A 420 -6.00 -6.75 -21.53
CA ALA A 420 -5.63 -6.17 -22.82
C ALA A 420 -4.28 -6.71 -23.32
N VAL A 421 -3.28 -6.87 -22.45
CA VAL A 421 -1.99 -7.50 -22.83
C VAL A 421 -2.19 -8.95 -23.26
N ILE A 422 -3.01 -9.73 -22.56
CA ILE A 422 -3.29 -11.12 -22.94
C ILE A 422 -4.05 -11.18 -24.28
N GLU A 423 -4.99 -10.27 -24.51
CA GLU A 423 -5.69 -10.12 -25.79
C GLU A 423 -4.72 -9.78 -26.94
N ALA A 424 -3.80 -8.85 -26.72
CA ALA A 424 -2.76 -8.49 -27.67
C ALA A 424 -1.84 -9.69 -28.00
N HIS A 425 -1.41 -10.47 -27.00
CA HIS A 425 -0.66 -11.71 -27.25
C HIS A 425 -1.47 -12.72 -28.08
N ALA A 426 -2.78 -12.84 -27.85
CA ALA A 426 -3.64 -13.71 -28.65
C ALA A 426 -3.76 -13.23 -30.11
N LEU A 427 -3.75 -11.92 -30.35
CA LEU A 427 -3.71 -11.31 -31.68
C LEU A 427 -2.35 -11.55 -32.37
N GLU A 428 -1.23 -11.45 -31.65
CA GLU A 428 0.11 -11.78 -32.16
C GLU A 428 0.19 -13.23 -32.66
N GLN A 429 -0.36 -14.21 -31.90
CA GLN A 429 -0.39 -15.62 -32.30
C GLN A 429 -1.21 -15.87 -33.59
N GLN A 430 -2.11 -14.95 -33.93
CA GLN A 430 -2.91 -14.99 -35.16
C GLN A 430 -2.24 -14.24 -36.32
N GLY A 431 -1.05 -13.67 -36.12
CA GLY A 431 -0.36 -12.82 -37.09
C GLY A 431 -0.99 -11.43 -37.25
N ARG A 432 -1.89 -11.04 -36.34
CA ARG A 432 -2.60 -9.75 -36.36
C ARG A 432 -1.81 -8.70 -35.57
N PHE A 433 -0.58 -8.42 -36.02
CA PHE A 433 0.35 -7.54 -35.30
C PHE A 433 -0.14 -6.09 -35.18
N ASP A 434 -0.77 -5.55 -36.22
CA ASP A 434 -1.31 -4.18 -36.19
C ASP A 434 -2.38 -4.02 -35.10
N ASP A 435 -3.28 -5.01 -34.98
CA ASP A 435 -4.33 -5.00 -33.95
C ASP A 435 -3.73 -5.15 -32.55
N ALA A 436 -2.73 -6.03 -32.37
CA ALA A 436 -2.02 -6.18 -31.10
C ALA A 436 -1.31 -4.87 -30.68
N ILE A 437 -0.67 -4.20 -31.65
CA ILE A 437 -0.05 -2.89 -31.46
C ILE A 437 -1.09 -1.86 -30.99
N ASP A 438 -2.26 -1.82 -31.63
CA ASP A 438 -3.33 -0.88 -31.24
C ASP A 438 -3.83 -1.14 -29.82
N THR A 439 -3.90 -2.40 -29.39
CA THR A 439 -4.19 -2.77 -28.00
C THR A 439 -3.10 -2.27 -27.03
N TYR A 440 -1.80 -2.42 -27.37
CA TYR A 440 -0.71 -1.89 -26.53
C TYR A 440 -0.73 -0.36 -26.45
N VAL A 441 -0.96 0.32 -27.57
CA VAL A 441 -1.09 1.79 -27.62
C VAL A 441 -2.26 2.26 -26.76
N THR A 442 -3.39 1.54 -26.80
CA THR A 442 -4.55 1.78 -25.95
C THR A 442 -4.22 1.67 -24.46
N ALA A 443 -3.42 0.66 -24.08
CA ALA A 443 -2.94 0.51 -22.71
C ALA A 443 -1.98 1.64 -22.29
N LEU A 444 -1.11 2.12 -23.18
CA LEU A 444 -0.25 3.28 -22.93
C LEU A 444 -1.07 4.55 -22.64
N ARG A 445 -2.11 4.82 -23.44
CA ARG A 445 -3.00 5.98 -23.26
C ARG A 445 -3.80 5.89 -21.97
N ALA A 446 -4.35 4.71 -21.66
CA ALA A 446 -5.08 4.52 -20.40
C ALA A 446 -4.19 4.59 -19.15
N GLY A 447 -2.96 4.10 -19.25
CA GLY A 447 -1.95 4.29 -18.22
C GLY A 447 -1.63 5.77 -18.02
N ALA A 448 -1.51 6.56 -19.09
CA ALA A 448 -1.31 7.99 -18.98
C ALA A 448 -2.49 8.70 -18.31
N HIS A 449 -3.74 8.41 -18.71
CA HIS A 449 -4.94 8.95 -18.04
C HIS A 449 -5.01 8.60 -16.55
N SER A 450 -4.57 7.40 -16.18
CA SER A 450 -4.46 7.00 -14.77
C SER A 450 -3.37 7.82 -14.07
N GLY A 451 -2.20 7.96 -14.70
CA GLY A 451 -1.05 8.66 -14.12
C GLY A 451 -1.11 10.19 -14.15
N GLN A 452 -2.11 10.76 -14.84
CA GLN A 452 -2.46 12.19 -14.78
C GLN A 452 -3.31 12.54 -13.54
N GLY A 453 -3.79 11.51 -12.83
CA GLY A 453 -4.46 11.68 -11.54
C GLY A 453 -3.56 12.41 -10.54
N PRO A 454 -4.16 13.12 -9.58
CA PRO A 454 -3.44 14.03 -8.71
C PRO A 454 -2.64 13.33 -7.60
N THR A 455 -2.98 12.10 -7.22
CA THR A 455 -2.29 11.38 -6.15
C THR A 455 -1.06 10.61 -6.65
N LEU A 456 -0.06 10.45 -5.78
CA LEU A 456 1.10 9.60 -6.05
C LEU A 456 0.71 8.17 -6.39
N ILE A 457 -0.32 7.65 -5.73
CA ILE A 457 -0.82 6.29 -5.99
C ILE A 457 -1.32 6.18 -7.44
N GLU A 458 -2.13 7.12 -7.90
CA GLU A 458 -2.60 7.17 -9.29
C GLU A 458 -1.44 7.31 -10.28
N ASN A 459 -0.48 8.18 -9.98
CA ASN A 459 0.74 8.36 -10.77
C ASN A 459 1.50 7.03 -10.95
N LEU A 460 1.82 6.35 -9.84
CA LEU A 460 2.51 5.06 -9.84
C LEU A 460 1.71 3.95 -10.54
N VAL A 461 0.39 3.95 -10.42
CA VAL A 461 -0.46 3.00 -11.13
C VAL A 461 -0.46 3.25 -12.63
N GLY A 462 -0.58 4.50 -13.05
CA GLY A 462 -0.51 4.86 -14.46
C GLY A 462 0.82 4.46 -15.09
N VAL A 463 1.91 4.73 -14.38
CA VAL A 463 3.25 4.29 -14.72
C VAL A 463 3.34 2.76 -14.88
N ALA A 464 2.81 1.99 -13.92
CA ALA A 464 2.83 0.53 -14.00
C ALA A 464 2.03 -0.01 -15.20
N VAL A 465 0.90 0.61 -15.53
CA VAL A 465 0.08 0.24 -16.70
C VAL A 465 0.80 0.56 -18.01
N GLN A 466 1.43 1.74 -18.13
CA GLN A 466 2.24 2.06 -19.31
C GLN A 466 3.39 1.07 -19.47
N ASN A 467 4.07 0.72 -18.39
CA ASN A 467 5.19 -0.20 -18.41
C ASN A 467 4.79 -1.59 -18.93
N LEU A 468 3.57 -2.09 -18.62
CA LEU A 468 3.10 -3.38 -19.14
C LEU A 468 3.09 -3.41 -20.68
N ALA A 469 2.63 -2.33 -21.31
CA ALA A 469 2.55 -2.21 -22.77
C ALA A 469 3.92 -1.91 -23.41
N THR A 470 4.68 -0.99 -22.82
CA THR A 470 6.03 -0.61 -23.25
C THR A 470 6.95 -1.82 -23.37
N GLU A 471 6.92 -2.72 -22.39
CA GLU A 471 7.72 -3.96 -22.41
C GLU A 471 7.31 -4.89 -23.56
N GLN A 472 6.01 -5.01 -23.85
CA GLN A 472 5.54 -5.88 -24.93
C GLN A 472 5.93 -5.36 -26.31
N ILE A 473 5.85 -4.04 -26.54
CA ILE A 473 6.28 -3.43 -27.80
C ILE A 473 7.77 -3.69 -28.06
N LEU A 474 8.60 -3.51 -27.04
CA LEU A 474 10.03 -3.81 -27.13
C LEU A 474 10.33 -5.28 -27.36
N ASP A 475 9.62 -6.17 -26.66
CA ASP A 475 9.77 -7.61 -26.85
C ASP A 475 9.37 -8.01 -28.26
N LEU A 476 8.22 -7.56 -28.75
CA LEU A 476 7.73 -7.81 -30.09
C LEU A 476 8.75 -7.34 -31.15
N ALA A 477 9.30 -6.13 -30.98
CA ALA A 477 10.33 -5.59 -31.87
C ALA A 477 11.64 -6.41 -31.89
N SER A 478 11.91 -7.17 -30.83
CA SER A 478 13.13 -8.00 -30.71
C SER A 478 12.99 -9.42 -31.26
N ARG A 479 11.77 -9.86 -31.57
CA ARG A 479 11.51 -11.21 -32.10
C ARG A 479 11.69 -11.26 -33.62
N PRO A 480 11.91 -12.46 -34.22
CA PRO A 480 12.00 -12.61 -35.68
C PRO A 480 10.78 -12.08 -36.44
N GLU A 481 9.59 -12.09 -35.82
CA GLU A 481 8.35 -11.58 -36.39
C GLU A 481 8.36 -10.06 -36.63
N ALA A 482 9.33 -9.32 -36.06
CA ALA A 482 9.49 -7.89 -36.26
C ALA A 482 9.63 -7.47 -37.74
N ASP A 483 10.07 -8.37 -38.62
CA ASP A 483 10.13 -8.12 -40.07
C ASP A 483 8.74 -7.86 -40.70
N GLN A 484 7.66 -8.25 -40.02
CA GLN A 484 6.28 -8.02 -40.46
C GLN A 484 5.71 -6.68 -39.98
N ILE A 485 6.45 -5.95 -39.14
CA ILE A 485 5.99 -4.70 -38.53
C ILE A 485 6.44 -3.51 -39.38
N ASP A 486 5.50 -2.62 -39.68
CA ASP A 486 5.83 -1.29 -40.22
C ASP A 486 6.24 -0.37 -39.06
N PHE A 487 7.54 -0.26 -38.82
CA PHE A 487 8.07 0.57 -37.74
C PHE A 487 7.84 2.07 -37.98
N ALA A 488 7.66 2.50 -39.24
CA ALA A 488 7.34 3.89 -39.54
C ALA A 488 5.92 4.25 -39.09
N VAL A 489 4.97 3.34 -39.31
CA VAL A 489 3.59 3.50 -38.80
C VAL A 489 3.57 3.39 -37.29
N LEU A 490 4.25 2.39 -36.71
CA LEU A 490 4.31 2.20 -35.26
C LEU A 490 4.95 3.41 -34.56
N SER A 491 6.06 3.96 -35.05
CA SER A 491 6.70 5.12 -34.44
C SER A 491 5.78 6.34 -34.46
N GLN A 492 5.09 6.57 -35.58
CA GLN A 492 4.12 7.67 -35.71
C GLN A 492 2.93 7.49 -34.77
N LYS A 493 2.40 6.26 -34.62
CA LYS A 493 1.33 5.93 -33.66
C LYS A 493 1.77 6.17 -32.21
N LEU A 494 2.96 5.71 -31.83
CA LEU A 494 3.50 5.90 -30.48
C LEU A 494 3.75 7.38 -30.16
N GLU A 495 4.32 8.13 -31.09
CA GLU A 495 4.51 9.58 -30.91
C GLU A 495 3.20 10.35 -30.79
N ALA A 496 2.18 9.99 -31.58
CA ALA A 496 0.87 10.63 -31.51
C ALA A 496 0.09 10.26 -30.23
N SER A 497 0.39 9.10 -29.63
CA SER A 497 -0.33 8.56 -28.48
C SER A 497 0.40 8.74 -27.15
N PHE A 498 1.65 9.19 -27.18
CA PHE A 498 2.44 9.38 -25.99
C PHE A 498 1.91 10.56 -25.17
N ILE A 499 1.44 10.24 -23.97
CA ILE A 499 1.04 11.20 -22.95
C ILE A 499 1.90 10.86 -21.73
N ALA A 500 2.73 11.82 -21.31
CA ALA A 500 3.49 11.68 -20.08
C ALA A 500 2.53 11.57 -18.88
N THR A 501 2.95 10.95 -17.78
CA THR A 501 2.21 11.06 -16.53
C THR A 501 2.34 12.47 -15.95
N ARG A 502 1.55 12.79 -14.91
CA ARG A 502 1.66 14.08 -14.23
C ARG A 502 3.10 14.23 -13.69
N PRO A 503 3.76 15.39 -13.89
CA PRO A 503 5.06 15.64 -13.31
C PRO A 503 5.05 15.42 -11.79
N MET A 504 6.05 14.69 -11.27
CA MET A 504 6.08 14.33 -9.86
C MET A 504 6.09 15.56 -8.93
N ALA A 505 6.71 16.66 -9.34
CA ALA A 505 6.71 17.92 -8.60
C ALA A 505 5.31 18.55 -8.43
N GLU A 506 4.39 18.32 -9.38
CA GLU A 506 2.98 18.69 -9.24
C GLU A 506 2.21 17.67 -8.40
N THR A 507 2.45 16.37 -8.64
CA THR A 507 1.79 15.27 -7.93
C THR A 507 1.94 15.43 -6.42
N VAL A 508 3.16 15.68 -5.93
CA VAL A 508 3.44 15.82 -4.48
C VAL A 508 2.72 16.98 -3.79
N GLN A 509 2.13 17.92 -4.53
CA GLN A 509 1.29 18.96 -3.93
C GLN A 509 -0.02 18.39 -3.37
N PHE A 510 -0.51 17.24 -3.84
CA PHE A 510 -1.67 16.58 -3.26
C PHE A 510 -1.32 15.80 -2.00
N GLU A 511 -0.13 15.21 -1.91
CA GLU A 511 0.40 14.69 -0.64
C GLU A 511 0.61 15.83 0.37
N ARG A 512 1.11 16.99 -0.08
CA ARG A 512 1.16 18.22 0.74
C ARG A 512 -0.23 18.62 1.22
N ALA A 513 -1.23 18.58 0.35
CA ALA A 513 -2.61 18.88 0.71
C ALA A 513 -3.15 17.91 1.77
N ALA A 514 -2.87 16.61 1.65
CA ALA A 514 -3.28 15.61 2.63
C ALA A 514 -2.60 15.83 3.98
N PHE A 515 -1.33 16.22 3.97
CA PHE A 515 -0.59 16.64 5.15
C PHE A 515 -1.19 17.90 5.82
N MET A 516 -1.53 18.93 5.04
CA MET A 516 -2.16 20.15 5.56
C MET A 516 -3.56 19.90 6.10
N ASP A 517 -4.37 19.10 5.40
CA ASP A 517 -5.70 18.66 5.87
C ASP A 517 -5.59 17.90 7.20
N THR A 518 -4.59 17.04 7.33
CA THR A 518 -4.31 16.31 8.57
C THR A 518 -3.99 17.28 9.70
N ILE A 519 -3.01 18.19 9.54
CA ILE A 519 -2.68 19.17 10.58
C ILE A 519 -3.91 19.98 10.97
N GLN A 520 -4.66 20.50 10.00
CA GLN A 520 -5.86 21.30 10.26
C GLN A 520 -6.85 20.57 11.16
N ARG A 521 -7.05 19.28 10.94
CA ARG A 521 -7.99 18.44 11.71
C ARG A 521 -7.50 18.12 13.10
N LEU A 522 -6.18 18.04 13.28
CA LEU A 522 -5.54 17.75 14.55
C LEU A 522 -5.46 18.96 15.48
N TYR A 523 -5.84 20.16 15.04
CA TYR A 523 -5.82 21.37 15.86
C TYR A 523 -7.23 21.93 16.10
N THR A 524 -7.39 22.59 17.24
CA THR A 524 -8.60 23.34 17.62
C THR A 524 -8.22 24.77 17.93
N VAL A 525 -9.15 25.71 17.71
CA VAL A 525 -8.96 27.13 18.02
C VAL A 525 -9.67 27.49 19.32
N ASN A 526 -8.97 28.18 20.23
CA ASN A 526 -9.61 28.79 21.38
C ASN A 526 -10.43 30.01 20.92
N PRO A 527 -11.77 30.03 21.07
CA PRO A 527 -12.62 31.10 20.54
C PRO A 527 -12.40 32.46 21.23
N SER A 528 -11.75 32.48 22.39
CA SER A 528 -11.51 33.70 23.16
C SER A 528 -10.16 34.33 22.87
N THR A 529 -9.14 33.52 22.56
CA THR A 529 -7.75 33.97 22.35
C THR A 529 -7.28 33.83 20.90
N GLY A 530 -7.98 33.05 20.08
CA GLY A 530 -7.55 32.69 18.72
C GLY A 530 -6.36 31.71 18.69
N GLN A 531 -5.91 31.22 19.84
CA GLN A 531 -4.75 30.33 19.93
C GLN A 531 -5.11 28.91 19.47
N TYR A 532 -4.25 28.30 18.65
CA TYR A 532 -4.38 26.90 18.25
C TYR A 532 -3.78 25.95 19.29
N THR A 533 -4.48 24.86 19.55
CA THR A 533 -4.03 23.77 20.43
C THR A 533 -4.28 22.42 19.78
N ALA A 534 -3.30 21.54 19.85
CA ALA A 534 -3.44 20.17 19.35
C ALA A 534 -4.55 19.43 20.10
N ASP A 535 -5.42 18.76 19.35
CA ASP A 535 -6.45 17.87 19.85
C ASP A 535 -5.87 16.46 19.98
N MET A 536 -5.46 16.12 21.21
CA MET A 536 -4.74 14.88 21.48
C MET A 536 -5.59 13.62 21.27
N SER A 537 -6.92 13.73 21.34
CA SER A 537 -7.82 12.62 21.01
C SER A 537 -7.72 12.31 19.52
N LYS A 538 -7.86 13.33 18.69
CA LYS A 538 -7.74 13.17 17.23
C LYS A 538 -6.35 12.77 16.79
N ALA A 539 -5.31 13.30 17.44
CA ALA A 539 -3.93 12.93 17.17
C ALA A 539 -3.70 11.45 17.45
N ARG A 540 -4.26 10.93 18.54
CA ARG A 540 -4.22 9.50 18.86
C ARG A 540 -4.97 8.66 17.84
N GLU A 541 -6.22 9.00 17.53
CA GLU A 541 -7.03 8.29 16.52
C GLU A 541 -6.33 8.26 15.16
N PHE A 542 -5.74 9.38 14.73
CA PHE A 542 -4.96 9.45 13.51
C PHE A 542 -3.72 8.56 13.56
N MET A 543 -2.96 8.61 14.66
CA MET A 543 -1.76 7.77 14.83
C MET A 543 -2.11 6.27 14.89
N GLU A 544 -3.28 5.90 15.40
CA GLU A 544 -3.79 4.53 15.36
C GLU A 544 -4.18 4.13 13.93
N PHE A 545 -4.87 5.01 13.20
CA PHE A 545 -5.25 4.79 11.80
C PHE A 545 -4.03 4.54 10.88
N VAL A 546 -3.02 5.40 10.96
CA VAL A 546 -1.82 5.30 10.10
C VAL A 546 -0.84 4.20 10.51
N ASN A 547 -0.82 3.80 11.79
CA ASN A 547 0.03 2.70 12.26
C ASN A 547 -0.67 1.33 12.19
N ALA A 548 -1.90 1.25 11.66
CA ALA A 548 -2.62 0.00 11.46
C ALA A 548 -1.80 -0.96 10.57
N GLY A 549 -1.04 -1.86 11.21
CA GLY A 549 -0.16 -2.83 10.55
C GLY A 549 1.35 -2.60 10.68
N SER A 550 1.82 -1.67 11.53
CA SER A 550 3.26 -1.48 11.82
C SER A 550 3.62 -1.75 13.29
N ASP A 551 4.72 -2.49 13.52
CA ASP A 551 5.29 -2.77 14.85
C ASP A 551 6.03 -1.54 15.44
N GLY A 552 5.31 -0.41 15.59
CA GLY A 552 5.86 0.77 16.25
C GLY A 552 5.97 0.56 17.77
N SER A 553 7.15 0.78 18.37
CA SER A 553 7.29 0.70 19.82
C SER A 553 6.41 1.78 20.51
N ALA A 554 5.79 1.44 21.64
CA ALA A 554 4.97 2.38 22.41
C ALA A 554 5.75 3.67 22.75
N ILE A 555 7.06 3.56 22.96
CA ILE A 555 7.99 4.67 23.19
C ILE A 555 8.04 5.62 21.99
N LYS A 556 8.09 5.09 20.76
CA LYS A 556 8.09 5.88 19.53
C LYS A 556 6.75 6.58 19.29
N GLN A 557 5.63 5.92 19.63
CA GLN A 557 4.30 6.53 19.54
C GLN A 557 4.12 7.67 20.56
N LEU A 558 4.59 7.46 21.78
CA LEU A 558 4.69 8.47 22.83
C LEU A 558 5.51 9.68 22.41
N GLY A 559 6.70 9.45 21.85
CA GLY A 559 7.54 10.50 21.30
C GLY A 559 6.82 11.32 20.23
N ASN A 560 6.16 10.65 19.28
CA ASN A 560 5.41 11.32 18.22
C ASN A 560 4.24 12.17 18.75
N LEU A 561 3.44 11.64 19.68
CA LEU A 561 2.32 12.37 20.31
C LEU A 561 2.82 13.56 21.14
N TRP A 562 3.94 13.39 21.85
CA TRP A 562 4.55 14.47 22.62
C TRP A 562 5.06 15.59 21.69
N THR A 563 5.73 15.24 20.59
CA THR A 563 6.20 16.23 19.61
C THR A 563 5.02 16.96 18.95
N LEU A 564 3.91 16.26 18.64
CA LEU A 564 2.67 16.89 18.16
C LEU A 564 2.10 17.89 19.17
N ALA A 565 2.03 17.51 20.45
CA ALA A 565 1.47 18.38 21.50
C ALA A 565 2.29 19.65 21.74
N ASN A 566 3.60 19.61 21.46
CA ASN A 566 4.55 20.68 21.79
C ASN A 566 5.09 21.43 20.58
N THR A 567 4.66 21.07 19.38
CA THR A 567 4.94 21.82 18.16
C THR A 567 3.75 22.74 17.90
N SER A 568 4.00 24.01 17.58
CA SER A 568 2.91 24.92 17.24
C SER A 568 2.28 24.51 15.91
N PHE A 569 1.02 24.89 15.69
CA PHE A 569 0.35 24.69 14.41
C PHE A 569 1.18 25.32 13.27
N GLU A 570 1.67 26.54 13.50
CA GLU A 570 2.48 27.31 12.56
C GLU A 570 3.79 26.59 12.22
N ASP A 571 4.47 26.01 13.22
CA ASP A 571 5.71 25.26 13.00
C ASP A 571 5.47 23.97 12.20
N HIS A 572 4.34 23.29 12.41
CA HIS A 572 3.99 22.12 11.60
C HIS A 572 3.74 22.49 10.14
N VAL A 573 3.00 23.57 9.90
CA VAL A 573 2.72 24.08 8.55
C VAL A 573 4.02 24.53 7.88
N ALA A 574 4.88 25.26 8.60
CA ALA A 574 6.18 25.69 8.09
C ALA A 574 7.08 24.50 7.73
N ALA A 575 7.20 23.51 8.62
CA ALA A 575 8.00 22.31 8.37
C ALA A 575 7.48 21.50 7.18
N GLY A 576 6.16 21.37 7.04
CA GLY A 576 5.56 20.71 5.87
C GLY A 576 5.81 21.46 4.58
N ASN A 577 5.62 22.78 4.58
CA ASN A 577 5.88 23.61 3.43
C ASN A 577 7.34 23.50 2.98
N GLU A 578 8.29 23.68 3.91
CA GLU A 578 9.71 23.55 3.63
C GLU A 578 10.06 22.17 3.05
N PHE A 579 9.51 21.10 3.62
CA PHE A 579 9.72 19.74 3.13
C PHE A 579 9.18 19.54 1.70
N TYR A 580 7.93 19.91 1.44
CA TYR A 580 7.31 19.70 0.13
C TYR A 580 7.84 20.66 -0.93
N ASP A 581 8.29 21.86 -0.57
CA ASP A 581 8.96 22.79 -1.48
C ASP A 581 10.33 22.22 -1.91
N ALA A 582 11.14 21.73 -0.96
CA ALA A 582 12.39 21.04 -1.25
C ALA A 582 12.18 19.80 -2.13
N LEU A 583 11.20 18.98 -1.78
CA LEU A 583 10.86 17.76 -2.53
C LEU A 583 10.40 18.07 -3.96
N SER A 584 9.55 19.08 -4.13
CA SER A 584 9.09 19.51 -5.46
C SER A 584 10.24 20.08 -6.29
N GLY A 585 11.13 20.85 -5.66
CA GLY A 585 12.35 21.36 -6.29
C GLY A 585 13.27 20.23 -6.77
N ALA A 586 13.46 19.18 -5.97
CA ALA A 586 14.24 18.00 -6.36
C ALA A 586 13.55 17.20 -7.49
N MET A 587 12.23 16.98 -7.39
CA MET A 587 11.45 16.22 -8.37
C MET A 587 11.23 16.93 -9.71
N ALA A 588 11.48 18.23 -9.79
CA ALA A 588 11.44 18.98 -11.03
C ALA A 588 12.72 18.82 -11.87
N LYS A 589 13.80 18.32 -11.28
CA LYS A 589 15.08 18.05 -11.95
C LYS A 589 15.11 16.61 -12.48
N PRO A 590 15.95 16.31 -13.49
CA PRO A 590 16.33 14.93 -13.78
C PRO A 590 16.85 14.22 -12.52
N TYR A 591 16.61 12.91 -12.41
CA TYR A 591 16.82 12.20 -11.14
C TYR A 591 18.27 12.30 -10.62
N VAL A 592 19.27 12.12 -11.49
CA VAL A 592 20.69 12.23 -11.10
C VAL A 592 21.05 13.63 -10.60
N GLU A 593 20.47 14.68 -11.17
CA GLU A 593 20.69 16.07 -10.73
C GLU A 593 20.03 16.37 -9.37
N GLY A 594 18.86 15.79 -9.11
CA GLY A 594 18.15 15.90 -7.83
C GLY A 594 18.60 14.89 -6.76
N ARG A 595 19.53 13.98 -7.07
CA ARG A 595 19.89 12.85 -6.19
C ARG A 595 20.40 13.30 -4.84
N ASP A 596 21.27 14.30 -4.81
CA ASP A 596 21.86 14.79 -3.58
C ASP A 596 20.82 15.57 -2.74
N ASP A 597 19.86 16.23 -3.39
CA ASP A 597 18.70 16.84 -2.73
C ASP A 597 17.82 15.75 -2.08
N PHE A 598 17.50 14.67 -2.80
CA PHE A 598 16.76 13.54 -2.24
C PHE A 598 17.47 12.89 -1.06
N ALA A 599 18.79 12.71 -1.14
CA ALA A 599 19.59 12.18 -0.04
C ALA A 599 19.55 13.11 1.20
N ALA A 600 19.62 14.42 0.99
CA ALA A 600 19.50 15.41 2.06
C ALA A 600 18.08 15.41 2.68
N ILE A 601 17.04 15.29 1.86
CA ILE A 601 15.64 15.18 2.30
C ILE A 601 15.44 13.90 3.12
N ASP A 602 15.90 12.75 2.61
CA ASP A 602 15.81 11.46 3.30
C ASP A 602 16.59 11.50 4.63
N GLN A 603 17.80 12.06 4.65
CA GLN A 603 18.57 12.24 5.87
C GLN A 603 17.83 13.12 6.89
N ARG A 604 17.12 14.17 6.44
CA ARG A 604 16.30 15.01 7.32
C ARG A 604 15.09 14.24 7.86
N LEU A 605 14.53 13.31 7.09
CA LEU A 605 13.47 12.40 7.55
C LEU A 605 13.97 11.35 8.57
N GLU A 606 15.26 11.07 8.58
CA GLU A 606 15.90 10.19 9.56
C GLU A 606 16.38 10.95 10.81
N GLY A 607 16.43 12.28 10.75
CA GLY A 607 16.97 13.13 11.80
C GLY A 607 16.09 13.27 13.06
N PRO A 608 16.70 13.60 14.20
CA PRO A 608 16.04 13.58 15.51
C PRO A 608 15.01 14.68 15.78
N ARG A 609 14.93 15.70 14.91
CA ARG A 609 13.99 16.83 15.02
C ARG A 609 12.84 16.76 14.01
N LEU A 610 12.57 15.59 13.45
CA LEU A 610 11.57 15.46 12.40
C LEU A 610 10.15 15.71 12.94
N ASN A 611 9.36 16.48 12.18
CA ASN A 611 7.92 16.57 12.36
C ASN A 611 7.27 15.16 12.26
N PRO A 612 6.62 14.66 13.31
CA PRO A 612 6.10 13.29 13.38
C PRO A 612 5.09 12.97 12.28
N LEU A 613 4.35 13.96 11.78
CA LEU A 613 3.40 13.77 10.69
C LEU A 613 4.10 13.53 9.35
N LEU A 614 5.21 14.22 9.08
CA LEU A 614 6.01 13.96 7.88
C LEU A 614 6.59 12.54 7.88
N ARG A 615 6.99 12.04 9.04
CA ARG A 615 7.50 10.67 9.19
C ARG A 615 6.49 9.61 8.74
N VAL A 616 5.22 9.87 9.00
CA VAL A 616 4.11 8.94 8.74
C VAL A 616 3.57 9.12 7.32
N LEU A 617 3.42 10.36 6.87
CA LEU A 617 2.74 10.69 5.62
C LEU A 617 3.68 10.80 4.41
N ALA A 618 4.99 10.93 4.61
CA ALA A 618 5.98 11.05 3.54
C ALA A 618 6.95 9.86 3.34
N PRO A 619 6.67 8.61 3.75
CA PRO A 619 7.66 7.55 3.58
C PRO A 619 7.86 7.20 2.09
N SER A 620 9.12 7.02 1.70
CA SER A 620 9.52 6.56 0.35
C SER A 620 9.21 7.48 -0.83
N LEU A 621 8.95 8.78 -0.62
CA LEU A 621 8.69 9.71 -1.73
C LEU A 621 9.90 9.85 -2.69
N SER A 622 11.13 9.88 -2.16
CA SER A 622 12.37 9.87 -2.96
C SER A 622 12.52 8.62 -3.81
N ARG A 623 12.18 7.44 -3.26
CA ARG A 623 12.13 6.18 -4.00
C ARG A 623 11.07 6.21 -5.09
N ALA A 624 9.91 6.83 -4.83
CA ALA A 624 8.85 6.95 -5.81
C ALA A 624 9.29 7.83 -7.00
N ALA A 625 10.01 8.94 -6.75
CA ALA A 625 10.60 9.75 -7.80
C ALA A 625 11.56 8.94 -8.69
N TYR A 626 12.42 8.12 -8.08
CA TYR A 626 13.31 7.24 -8.83
C TYR A 626 12.56 6.25 -9.73
N LEU A 627 11.53 5.58 -9.18
CA LEU A 627 10.73 4.63 -9.94
C LEU A 627 10.02 5.33 -11.10
N ASN A 628 9.42 6.50 -10.87
CA ASN A 628 8.78 7.29 -11.93
C ASN A 628 9.78 7.65 -13.04
N ALA A 629 10.94 8.20 -12.72
CA ALA A 629 11.97 8.54 -13.70
C ALA A 629 12.44 7.31 -14.50
N ARG A 630 12.66 6.17 -13.83
CA ARG A 630 13.04 4.91 -14.49
C ARG A 630 11.98 4.43 -15.48
N HIS A 631 10.71 4.60 -15.16
CA HIS A 631 9.63 4.19 -16.05
C HIS A 631 9.38 5.16 -17.21
N ASP A 632 9.53 6.47 -16.99
CA ASP A 632 9.54 7.45 -18.09
C ASP A 632 10.71 7.14 -19.04
N ALA A 633 11.89 6.82 -18.49
CA ALA A 633 13.03 6.38 -19.29
C ALA A 633 12.70 5.15 -20.14
N ASN A 634 12.04 4.14 -19.57
CA ASN A 634 11.62 2.95 -20.31
C ASN A 634 10.65 3.28 -21.45
N THR A 635 9.67 4.16 -21.20
CA THR A 635 8.67 4.55 -22.21
C THR A 635 9.33 5.34 -23.35
N ARG A 636 10.20 6.30 -23.03
CA ARG A 636 10.98 7.07 -24.03
C ARG A 636 11.94 6.18 -24.80
N ALA A 637 12.62 5.25 -24.13
CA ALA A 637 13.52 4.30 -24.78
C ALA A 637 12.77 3.42 -25.78
N SER A 638 11.54 2.98 -25.48
CA SER A 638 10.72 2.21 -26.44
C SER A 638 10.33 3.00 -27.67
N MET A 639 9.96 4.28 -27.49
CA MET A 639 9.73 5.18 -28.62
C MET A 639 11.01 5.39 -29.45
N LEU A 640 12.15 5.53 -28.78
CA LEU A 640 13.45 5.73 -29.43
C LEU A 640 13.89 4.48 -30.20
N VAL A 641 13.79 3.28 -29.62
CA VAL A 641 14.06 2.00 -30.29
C VAL A 641 13.18 1.87 -31.53
N THR A 642 11.87 2.12 -31.39
CA THR A 642 10.94 2.05 -32.53
C THR A 642 11.34 3.03 -33.64
N ASN A 643 11.71 4.26 -33.29
CA ASN A 643 12.17 5.27 -34.26
C ASN A 643 13.51 4.90 -34.93
N ILE A 644 14.44 4.29 -34.20
CA ILE A 644 15.70 3.76 -34.76
C ILE A 644 15.40 2.64 -35.77
N LEU A 645 14.48 1.74 -35.44
CA LEU A 645 14.06 0.66 -36.34
C LEU A 645 13.32 1.20 -37.57
N ALA A 646 12.46 2.20 -37.40
CA ALA A 646 11.80 2.91 -38.49
C ALA A 646 12.81 3.57 -39.44
N TYR A 647 13.81 4.25 -38.88
CA TYR A 647 14.90 4.86 -39.66
C TYR A 647 15.64 3.80 -40.48
N ARG A 648 15.95 2.64 -39.87
CA ARG A 648 16.59 1.52 -40.58
C ARG A 648 15.73 1.00 -41.72
N GLN A 649 14.42 0.83 -41.51
CA GLN A 649 13.49 0.34 -42.53
C GLN A 649 13.40 1.31 -43.73
N GLN A 650 13.42 2.62 -43.47
CA GLN A 650 13.32 3.65 -44.51
C GLN A 650 14.63 3.90 -45.26
N HIS A 651 15.77 3.88 -44.57
CA HIS A 651 17.07 4.27 -45.13
C HIS A 651 18.00 3.08 -45.43
N GLY A 652 17.64 1.86 -45.03
CA GLY A 652 18.47 0.66 -45.18
C GLY A 652 19.69 0.62 -44.25
N ARG A 653 19.86 1.59 -43.35
CA ARG A 653 20.98 1.70 -42.41
C ARG A 653 20.51 2.29 -41.07
N LEU A 654 21.24 1.99 -39.99
CA LEU A 654 21.03 2.64 -38.70
C LEU A 654 21.44 4.13 -38.75
N PRO A 655 20.86 5.00 -37.90
CA PRO A 655 21.31 6.38 -37.79
C PRO A 655 22.74 6.43 -37.21
N ASP A 656 23.54 7.40 -37.66
CA ASP A 656 24.94 7.53 -37.20
C ASP A 656 25.02 8.05 -35.76
N SER A 657 24.02 8.82 -35.34
CA SER A 657 23.83 9.33 -33.98
C SER A 657 22.36 9.60 -33.69
N LEU A 658 22.02 9.86 -32.42
CA LEU A 658 20.68 10.28 -32.01
C LEU A 658 20.29 11.69 -32.53
N ASP A 659 21.21 12.44 -33.16
CA ASP A 659 20.89 13.74 -33.78
C ASP A 659 19.92 13.61 -34.95
N ALA A 660 19.77 12.40 -35.51
CA ALA A 660 18.71 12.09 -36.46
C ALA A 660 17.29 12.38 -35.90
N PHE A 661 17.16 12.42 -34.57
CA PHE A 661 15.91 12.68 -33.84
C PHE A 661 15.98 13.98 -33.02
N ALA A 662 16.83 14.94 -33.40
CA ALA A 662 17.01 16.19 -32.68
C ALA A 662 15.68 16.93 -32.41
N GLY A 663 15.53 17.44 -31.18
CA GLY A 663 14.32 18.17 -30.74
C GLY A 663 13.17 17.27 -30.25
N ARG A 664 13.32 15.95 -30.31
CA ARG A 664 12.34 15.00 -29.76
C ARG A 664 12.67 14.65 -28.31
N ARG A 665 11.73 14.86 -27.39
CA ARG A 665 11.92 14.58 -25.95
C ARG A 665 12.25 13.13 -25.60
N PHE A 666 11.90 12.17 -26.45
CA PHE A 666 12.19 10.75 -26.21
C PHE A 666 13.67 10.38 -26.38
N VAL A 667 14.53 11.30 -26.85
CA VAL A 667 16.00 11.08 -26.88
C VAL A 667 16.67 11.37 -25.54
N ASP A 668 15.99 12.11 -24.67
CA ASP A 668 16.51 12.55 -23.38
C ASP A 668 16.17 11.50 -22.30
N ASP A 669 17.17 11.12 -21.52
CA ASP A 669 17.07 10.17 -20.42
C ASP A 669 16.70 10.92 -19.12
N PRO A 670 15.47 10.75 -18.59
CA PRO A 670 15.02 11.43 -17.38
C PRO A 670 15.73 10.93 -16.11
N VAL A 671 16.39 9.77 -16.15
CA VAL A 671 17.19 9.28 -15.03
C VAL A 671 18.54 9.99 -15.02
N ALA A 672 19.29 9.90 -16.12
CA ALA A 672 20.67 10.39 -16.19
C ALA A 672 20.78 11.93 -16.36
N GLY A 673 19.74 12.61 -16.83
CA GLY A 673 19.78 14.05 -17.15
C GLY A 673 20.53 14.38 -18.45
N SER A 674 20.96 13.37 -19.20
CA SER A 674 21.59 13.48 -20.51
C SER A 674 20.80 12.70 -21.56
N ARG A 675 21.29 12.59 -22.78
CA ARG A 675 20.67 11.72 -23.80
C ARG A 675 20.93 10.25 -23.48
N PHE A 676 20.03 9.36 -23.90
CA PHE A 676 20.30 7.92 -23.86
C PHE A 676 21.61 7.59 -24.59
N VAL A 677 22.34 6.60 -24.07
CA VAL A 677 23.57 6.16 -24.70
C VAL A 677 23.24 5.21 -25.84
N TYR A 678 23.71 5.55 -27.04
CA TYR A 678 23.47 4.83 -28.28
C TYR A 678 24.78 4.49 -28.97
N HIS A 679 24.99 3.22 -29.28
CA HIS A 679 26.15 2.77 -30.05
C HIS A 679 25.75 1.76 -31.13
N VAL A 680 26.32 1.91 -32.33
CA VAL A 680 26.26 0.89 -33.38
C VAL A 680 27.43 -0.07 -33.18
N THR A 681 27.14 -1.37 -33.09
CA THR A 681 28.15 -2.42 -32.90
C THR A 681 28.79 -2.82 -34.24
N GLU A 682 29.98 -3.42 -34.19
CA GLU A 682 30.74 -3.80 -35.40
C GLU A 682 29.97 -4.74 -36.35
N ASP A 683 29.04 -5.53 -35.82
CA ASP A 683 28.19 -6.46 -36.57
C ASP A 683 26.90 -5.80 -37.14
N GLY A 684 26.78 -4.47 -37.05
CA GLY A 684 25.66 -3.71 -37.61
C GLY A 684 24.38 -3.77 -36.77
N ARG A 685 24.47 -4.18 -35.50
CA ARG A 685 23.41 -4.02 -34.50
C ARG A 685 23.61 -2.70 -33.73
N PHE A 686 22.75 -2.43 -32.75
CA PHE A 686 22.92 -1.28 -31.87
C PHE A 686 22.67 -1.66 -30.41
N THR A 687 23.18 -0.84 -29.51
CA THR A 687 22.84 -0.82 -28.09
C THR A 687 22.17 0.49 -27.73
N LEU A 688 21.20 0.42 -26.82
CA LEU A 688 20.54 1.59 -26.23
C LEU A 688 20.37 1.35 -24.73
N TYR A 689 20.88 2.26 -23.91
CA TYR A 689 20.81 2.16 -22.46
C TYR A 689 20.82 3.52 -21.76
N SER A 690 20.38 3.52 -20.50
CA SER A 690 20.57 4.61 -19.55
C SER A 690 21.80 4.32 -18.69
N MET A 691 22.59 5.34 -18.34
CA MET A 691 23.67 5.23 -17.33
C MET A 691 23.11 5.01 -15.91
N GLY A 692 21.80 5.16 -15.73
CA GLY A 692 21.13 4.91 -14.48
C GLY A 692 21.43 5.95 -13.40
N LYS A 693 21.15 5.56 -12.15
CA LYS A 693 21.05 6.49 -11.01
C LYS A 693 22.37 7.02 -10.45
N ASP A 694 23.50 6.39 -10.80
CA ASP A 694 24.82 6.89 -10.41
C ASP A 694 25.40 7.89 -11.42
N GLY A 695 24.87 7.88 -12.65
CA GLY A 695 25.32 8.71 -13.77
C GLY A 695 26.65 8.23 -14.38
N VAL A 696 27.08 6.99 -14.08
CA VAL A 696 28.34 6.43 -14.57
C VAL A 696 28.04 5.48 -15.72
N ASP A 697 28.67 5.71 -16.88
CA ASP A 697 28.59 4.81 -18.02
C ASP A 697 29.40 3.53 -17.76
N ASN A 698 28.71 2.38 -17.63
CA ASN A 698 29.31 1.06 -17.47
C ASN A 698 29.21 0.21 -18.75
N GLY A 699 29.01 0.84 -19.92
CA GLY A 699 28.98 0.19 -21.22
C GLY A 699 27.72 -0.63 -21.50
N GLY A 700 26.61 -0.36 -20.81
CA GLY A 700 25.32 -1.01 -21.03
C GLY A 700 25.23 -2.44 -20.50
N VAL A 701 26.06 -2.80 -19.52
CA VAL A 701 26.00 -4.13 -18.88
C VAL A 701 24.75 -4.20 -18.00
N HIS A 702 23.76 -5.01 -18.41
CA HIS A 702 22.55 -5.23 -17.61
C HIS A 702 22.89 -6.06 -16.37
N ASP A 703 22.96 -5.41 -15.20
CA ASP A 703 23.12 -6.10 -13.92
C ASP A 703 21.82 -6.10 -13.10
N PRO A 704 21.06 -7.22 -13.10
CA PRO A 704 19.84 -7.34 -12.34
C PRO A 704 20.05 -7.36 -10.81
N LYS A 705 21.30 -7.43 -10.32
CA LYS A 705 21.66 -7.37 -8.88
C LYS A 705 22.15 -5.99 -8.43
N ALA A 706 22.29 -5.03 -9.34
CA ALA A 706 22.64 -3.62 -9.08
C ALA A 706 24.06 -3.36 -8.50
N GLU A 707 25.08 -4.12 -8.91
CA GLU A 707 26.49 -3.72 -8.76
C GLU A 707 26.94 -2.80 -9.92
N THR A 708 26.33 -2.90 -11.12
CA THR A 708 26.45 -1.91 -12.21
C THR A 708 25.10 -1.25 -12.49
N ASN A 709 25.05 0.08 -12.61
CA ASN A 709 23.80 0.87 -12.56
C ASN A 709 23.12 1.10 -13.92
N ASP A 710 23.70 0.65 -15.03
CA ASP A 710 23.16 0.87 -16.37
C ASP A 710 21.84 0.11 -16.62
N TYR A 711 20.87 0.77 -17.23
CA TYR A 711 19.62 0.14 -17.68
C TYR A 711 19.66 -0.10 -19.18
N LEU A 712 19.99 -1.34 -19.56
CA LEU A 712 19.94 -1.80 -20.95
C LEU A 712 18.49 -1.95 -21.44
N PHE A 713 18.13 -1.16 -22.46
CA PHE A 713 16.84 -1.28 -23.16
C PHE A 713 16.95 -2.11 -24.44
N TRP A 714 18.11 -2.05 -25.11
CA TRP A 714 18.37 -2.77 -26.34
C TRP A 714 19.84 -3.21 -26.48
N PRO A 715 20.15 -4.45 -26.91
CA PRO A 715 19.21 -5.54 -27.19
C PRO A 715 18.48 -6.00 -25.93
N ARG A 716 17.32 -6.64 -26.11
CA ARG A 716 16.51 -7.09 -24.97
C ARG A 716 17.27 -8.14 -24.14
N PRO A 717 17.36 -7.98 -22.81
CA PRO A 717 17.93 -9.00 -21.94
C PRO A 717 17.15 -10.31 -22.10
N THR A 718 17.84 -11.45 -22.12
CA THR A 718 17.17 -12.76 -22.15
C THR A 718 16.35 -12.93 -20.87
N LYS A 719 15.02 -13.03 -21.02
CA LYS A 719 14.13 -13.38 -19.91
C LYS A 719 14.50 -14.79 -19.43
N LYS A 720 14.99 -14.91 -18.20
CA LYS A 720 15.32 -16.19 -17.56
C LYS A 720 14.08 -16.94 -17.10
#